data_AF-A0A5C8AH83-F1
#
_entry.id   AF-A0A5C8AH83-F1
#
_cell.length_a   1.000
_cell.length_b   1.000
_cell.length_c   1.000
_cell.angle_alpha   90.00
_cell.angle_beta   90.00
_cell.angle_gamma   90.00
#
_symmetry.space_group_name_H-M   'P 1'
#
loop_
_entity.id
_entity.type
_entity.pdbx_description
1 polymer ?
#
loop_
_entity_poly.entity_id
_entity_poly.type
_entity_poly.pdbx_seq_one_letter_code
_entity_poly.pdbx_strand_id
1 'polypeptide(L)'
;MNKLVAGFALFIVFFASAGKVEKGFENLKIYNYFAAKAQFEKAQKKHVSAASFGLATIYARTDNPFHNLDSAFVLILRSEKTFHLQSEKVQLKYKKYNFDYEQILLLRQKISTEFYKRTLQKPSELSFQHFLDQHPWAIEFPKATFQRDSVAFSQAELVNSSEAYLLFLQKYPKSSFFFNAEHAYFLKVYQEQTAEGTVSSLDRFLTNFPTNPYKGDAEDRIYELMTAKNTLANLESFLRTYPKNRNVDRAWRRLYQLFMYDYSDQRIDQFIDEYPDYPFKSELDQDRALASQHLLPFKQNGLFGWMNYKGEVVYPATYESLGFFKEGLAIAAQNGQFGYVDKANKVVIPFQFDSGFDFEEGRAIVEKNNKFGIIDRAGKVLFEIRFEDIGQFSEGLIYGKKDSLYAYYDKYGMQRIPEQFDDAFSFVNGIALVEKGNRKGYVQPYGEYLIQPVFEELSVFNDSLFIFKSGDYYGIMHRNGKTVLTPTWDQIGALKSRKAIVVKGNKHGYIDDSARIVLNPTYDLFPNFMENAQFEGNYAKVKFKDKFGVIDAKGKWIIPATYSGLGNVSTLMAFQKGAKWGYIDLTNKVVIKPIYEFASSFEKGVAYVENKTLLGVINPKGEWLLPTEYEQITRLENNYYLVAKEGNLSLFSPKFEKVTINAYEQIRLVDATLFLLSNPQVVHYYDLKEQKLVVPNLKSESDGKR
;
A
#
# COMPACT_ATOMS: atom_id res chain seq x y z
N MET A 1 -128.30 -71.09 0.23
CA MET A 1 -129.00 -70.06 1.05
C MET A 1 -128.17 -68.79 1.04
N ASN A 2 -128.76 -67.71 0.54
CA ASN A 2 -128.15 -66.38 0.39
C ASN A 2 -127.57 -65.83 1.70
N LYS A 3 -126.42 -65.15 1.63
CA LYS A 3 -126.35 -63.68 1.74
C LYS A 3 -124.93 -63.15 1.49
N LEU A 4 -124.83 -62.30 0.47
CA LEU A 4 -123.86 -61.22 0.37
C LEU A 4 -123.97 -60.29 1.59
N VAL A 5 -122.84 -59.82 2.13
CA VAL A 5 -122.67 -58.43 2.59
C VAL A 5 -121.22 -58.00 2.31
N ALA A 6 -121.10 -56.79 1.77
CA ALA A 6 -119.90 -56.15 1.27
C ALA A 6 -119.17 -55.31 2.33
N GLY A 7 -117.86 -55.09 2.08
CA GLY A 7 -117.18 -53.80 2.26
C GLY A 7 -116.56 -53.47 3.63
N PHE A 8 -115.23 -53.38 3.69
CA PHE A 8 -114.49 -52.10 3.67
C PHE A 8 -112.98 -52.37 3.71
N ALA A 9 -112.25 -51.86 2.70
CA ALA A 9 -110.80 -51.83 2.71
C ALA A 9 -110.33 -50.62 3.51
N LEU A 10 -109.61 -50.85 4.61
CA LEU A 10 -108.91 -49.81 5.35
C LEU A 10 -107.44 -49.82 4.93
N PHE A 11 -107.05 -48.88 4.07
CA PHE A 11 -105.65 -48.57 3.80
C PHE A 11 -105.05 -47.95 5.06
N ILE A 12 -104.43 -48.78 5.93
CA ILE A 12 -103.59 -48.28 7.02
C ILE A 12 -102.28 -47.84 6.39
N VAL A 13 -102.19 -46.54 6.09
CA VAL A 13 -100.92 -45.86 5.91
C VAL A 13 -100.21 -45.90 7.26
N PHE A 14 -99.27 -46.81 7.43
CA PHE A 14 -98.32 -46.75 8.55
C PHE A 14 -97.50 -45.47 8.36
N PHE A 15 -97.90 -44.38 9.02
CA PHE A 15 -96.98 -43.32 9.37
C PHE A 15 -95.95 -43.92 10.32
N ALA A 16 -94.87 -44.47 9.75
CA ALA A 16 -93.72 -44.88 10.52
C ALA A 16 -93.22 -43.63 11.27
N SER A 17 -93.47 -43.58 12.58
CA SER A 17 -93.09 -42.44 13.40
C SER A 17 -91.59 -42.18 13.21
N ALA A 18 -91.23 -40.98 12.74
CA ALA A 18 -89.84 -40.63 12.47
C ALA A 18 -88.96 -40.97 13.69
N GLY A 19 -87.85 -41.69 13.44
CA GLY A 19 -86.91 -42.08 14.48
C GLY A 19 -86.27 -40.85 15.14
N LYS A 20 -85.61 -41.06 16.28
CA LYS A 20 -85.02 -39.97 17.07
C LYS A 20 -83.96 -39.17 16.27
N VAL A 21 -83.24 -39.83 15.37
CA VAL A 21 -82.22 -39.18 14.52
C VAL A 21 -82.89 -38.26 13.48
N GLU A 22 -83.95 -38.72 12.85
CA GLU A 22 -84.74 -37.98 11.86
C GLU A 22 -85.38 -36.75 12.47
N LYS A 23 -86.03 -36.88 13.64
CA LYS A 23 -86.56 -35.75 14.40
C LYS A 23 -85.46 -34.77 14.80
N GLY A 24 -84.26 -35.27 15.13
CA GLY A 24 -83.10 -34.43 15.41
C GLY A 24 -82.72 -33.55 14.21
N PHE A 25 -82.56 -34.15 13.03
CA PHE A 25 -82.22 -33.42 11.82
C PHE A 25 -83.34 -32.51 11.31
N GLU A 26 -84.61 -32.90 11.45
CA GLU A 26 -85.77 -32.05 11.10
C GLU A 26 -85.83 -30.80 11.97
N ASN A 27 -85.60 -30.93 13.28
CA ASN A 27 -85.49 -29.78 14.18
C ASN A 27 -84.26 -28.92 13.87
N LEU A 28 -83.14 -29.53 13.48
CA LEU A 28 -81.93 -28.81 13.09
C LEU A 28 -82.15 -27.96 11.82
N LYS A 29 -82.93 -28.44 10.84
CA LYS A 29 -83.28 -27.70 9.61
C LYS A 29 -84.06 -26.41 9.88
N ILE A 30 -84.87 -26.39 10.95
CA ILE A 30 -85.65 -25.22 11.37
C ILE A 30 -85.01 -24.47 12.54
N TYR A 31 -83.71 -24.66 12.79
CA TYR A 31 -82.94 -23.96 13.82
C TYR A 31 -83.47 -24.17 15.27
N ASN A 32 -84.26 -25.23 15.51
CA ASN A 32 -84.72 -25.60 16.84
C ASN A 32 -83.66 -26.46 17.57
N TYR A 33 -82.60 -25.80 18.02
CA TYR A 33 -81.42 -26.45 18.59
C TYR A 33 -81.70 -27.24 19.88
N PHE A 34 -82.60 -26.75 20.74
CA PHE A 34 -82.96 -27.44 21.99
C PHE A 34 -83.64 -28.78 21.71
N ALA A 35 -84.63 -28.79 20.80
CA ALA A 35 -85.30 -30.01 20.40
C ALA A 35 -84.35 -30.95 19.65
N ALA A 36 -83.54 -30.42 18.71
CA ALA A 36 -82.57 -31.22 17.96
C ALA A 36 -81.56 -31.92 18.88
N LYS A 37 -80.93 -31.18 19.81
CA LYS A 37 -79.96 -31.70 20.79
C LYS A 37 -80.56 -32.82 21.63
N ALA A 38 -81.75 -32.60 22.21
CA ALA A 38 -82.42 -33.60 23.04
C ALA A 38 -82.73 -34.90 22.28
N GLN A 39 -83.08 -34.81 21.00
CA GLN A 39 -83.32 -35.99 20.16
C GLN A 39 -82.02 -36.74 19.82
N PHE A 40 -80.95 -36.03 19.48
CA PHE A 40 -79.65 -36.65 19.21
C PHE A 40 -79.03 -37.29 20.45
N GLU A 41 -79.09 -36.67 21.63
CA GLU A 41 -78.61 -37.25 22.90
C GLU A 41 -79.31 -38.59 23.19
N LYS A 42 -80.63 -38.64 23.02
CA LYS A 42 -81.42 -39.88 23.17
C LYS A 42 -81.11 -40.93 22.09
N ALA A 43 -80.53 -40.53 20.96
CA ALA A 43 -80.18 -41.41 19.84
C ALA A 43 -78.75 -41.95 19.93
N GLN A 44 -77.86 -41.36 20.75
CA GLN A 44 -76.45 -41.74 20.84
C GLN A 44 -76.19 -43.21 21.15
N LYS A 45 -77.10 -43.90 21.87
CA LYS A 45 -76.93 -45.33 22.20
C LYS A 45 -77.16 -46.28 21.03
N LYS A 46 -78.04 -45.91 20.08
CA LYS A 46 -78.47 -46.80 18.97
C LYS A 46 -77.98 -46.35 17.60
N HIS A 47 -77.73 -45.05 17.43
CA HIS A 47 -77.30 -44.46 16.16
C HIS A 47 -76.12 -43.51 16.40
N VAL A 48 -75.01 -44.06 16.91
CA VAL A 48 -73.86 -43.31 17.40
C VAL A 48 -73.37 -42.28 16.38
N SER A 49 -73.04 -42.70 15.15
CA SER A 49 -72.44 -41.80 14.15
C SER A 49 -73.35 -40.63 13.76
N ALA A 50 -74.62 -40.89 13.40
CA ALA A 50 -75.57 -39.86 13.00
C ALA A 50 -75.96 -38.92 14.15
N ALA A 51 -76.13 -39.46 15.36
CA ALA A 51 -76.40 -38.66 16.55
C ALA A 51 -75.20 -37.77 16.92
N SER A 52 -73.98 -38.31 16.85
CA SER A 52 -72.76 -37.54 17.09
C SER A 52 -72.52 -36.47 16.03
N PHE A 53 -72.83 -36.72 14.76
CA PHE A 53 -72.78 -35.70 13.69
C PHE A 53 -73.78 -34.57 13.93
N GLY A 54 -75.03 -34.92 14.26
CA GLY A 54 -76.07 -33.94 14.58
C GLY A 54 -75.70 -33.05 15.77
N LEU A 55 -75.15 -33.65 16.84
CA LEU A 55 -74.66 -32.87 17.99
C LEU A 55 -73.43 -32.04 17.65
N ALA A 56 -72.45 -32.59 16.93
CA ALA A 56 -71.28 -31.84 16.48
C ALA A 56 -71.68 -30.63 15.63
N THR A 57 -72.72 -30.77 14.80
CA THR A 57 -73.26 -29.66 14.00
C THR A 57 -73.86 -28.56 14.87
N ILE A 58 -74.53 -28.91 15.97
CA ILE A 58 -75.06 -27.93 16.94
C ILE A 58 -73.92 -27.24 17.66
N TYR A 59 -72.99 -28.02 18.22
CA TYR A 59 -71.86 -27.50 19.01
C TYR A 59 -70.89 -26.64 18.17
N ALA A 60 -70.72 -26.91 16.88
CA ALA A 60 -69.82 -26.16 16.01
C ALA A 60 -70.35 -24.77 15.61
N ARG A 61 -71.67 -24.55 15.69
CA ARG A 61 -72.28 -23.30 15.24
C ARG A 61 -72.27 -22.24 16.33
N THR A 62 -72.02 -21.00 15.95
CA THR A 62 -71.92 -19.84 16.87
C THR A 62 -73.26 -19.13 17.10
N ASP A 63 -74.30 -19.47 16.35
CA ASP A 63 -75.63 -18.86 16.40
C ASP A 63 -76.59 -19.55 17.39
N ASN A 64 -76.07 -20.33 18.33
CA ASN A 64 -76.87 -21.05 19.31
C ASN A 64 -76.17 -21.13 20.69
N PRO A 65 -76.94 -21.25 21.79
CA PRO A 65 -76.39 -21.20 23.14
C PRO A 65 -75.57 -22.43 23.54
N PHE A 66 -75.53 -23.47 22.70
CA PHE A 66 -74.75 -24.67 22.96
C PHE A 66 -73.37 -24.63 22.30
N HIS A 67 -72.97 -23.54 21.65
CA HIS A 67 -71.66 -23.46 20.99
C HIS A 67 -70.52 -23.92 21.91
N ASN A 68 -69.81 -24.97 21.53
CA ASN A 68 -68.66 -25.50 22.26
C ASN A 68 -67.78 -26.29 21.31
N LEU A 69 -66.67 -25.67 20.89
CA LEU A 69 -65.82 -26.20 19.83
C LEU A 69 -65.15 -27.53 20.22
N ASP A 70 -64.75 -27.69 21.48
CA ASP A 70 -64.15 -28.92 22.01
C ASP A 70 -65.13 -30.10 22.00
N SER A 71 -66.39 -29.84 22.39
CA SER A 71 -67.46 -30.83 22.31
C SER A 71 -67.79 -31.19 20.86
N ALA A 72 -67.81 -30.20 19.97
CA ALA A 72 -67.99 -30.42 18.53
C ALA A 72 -66.90 -31.35 17.98
N PHE A 73 -65.65 -31.13 18.38
CA PHE A 73 -64.49 -31.91 17.95
C PHE A 73 -64.56 -33.37 18.39
N VAL A 74 -64.79 -33.63 19.68
CA VAL A 74 -64.90 -34.99 20.21
C VAL A 74 -66.04 -35.75 19.52
N LEU A 75 -67.17 -35.07 19.30
CA LEU A 75 -68.34 -35.68 18.68
C LEU A 75 -68.14 -35.93 17.18
N ILE A 76 -67.48 -35.04 16.43
CA ILE A 76 -67.23 -35.28 15.01
C ILE A 76 -66.25 -36.43 14.79
N LEU A 77 -65.20 -36.55 15.62
CA LEU A 77 -64.28 -37.71 15.59
C LEU A 77 -64.99 -39.01 15.95
N ARG A 78 -65.89 -38.98 16.95
CA ARG A 78 -66.73 -40.13 17.29
C ARG A 78 -67.67 -40.50 16.13
N SER A 79 -68.20 -39.51 15.42
CA SER A 79 -69.03 -39.73 14.25
C SER A 79 -68.26 -40.42 13.13
N GLU A 80 -67.09 -39.88 12.78
CA GLU A 80 -66.18 -40.44 11.77
C GLU A 80 -65.79 -41.89 12.10
N LYS A 81 -65.28 -42.14 13.31
CA LYS A 81 -64.84 -43.47 13.76
C LYS A 81 -65.94 -44.53 13.69
N THR A 82 -67.19 -44.14 13.91
CA THR A 82 -68.32 -45.08 13.98
C THR A 82 -69.17 -45.13 12.71
N PHE A 83 -68.84 -44.35 11.68
CA PHE A 83 -69.62 -44.29 10.44
C PHE A 83 -69.66 -45.64 9.72
N HIS A 84 -68.49 -46.24 9.49
CA HIS A 84 -68.36 -47.52 8.77
C HIS A 84 -68.84 -48.74 9.57
N LEU A 85 -69.11 -48.59 10.87
CA LEU A 85 -69.69 -49.64 11.70
C LEU A 85 -71.21 -49.80 11.48
N GLN A 86 -71.83 -48.88 10.73
CA GLN A 86 -73.27 -48.91 10.42
C GLN A 86 -73.53 -49.65 9.11
N SER A 87 -74.65 -50.37 9.03
CA SER A 87 -75.07 -51.02 7.79
C SER A 87 -75.36 -50.01 6.67
N GLU A 88 -75.12 -50.42 5.41
CA GLU A 88 -75.38 -49.57 4.23
C GLU A 88 -76.82 -49.02 4.19
N LYS A 89 -77.79 -49.82 4.64
CA LYS A 89 -79.20 -49.39 4.76
C LYS A 89 -79.37 -48.18 5.70
N VAL A 90 -78.61 -48.12 6.79
CA VAL A 90 -78.65 -47.00 7.75
C VAL A 90 -77.93 -45.77 7.19
N GLN A 91 -76.81 -45.97 6.48
CA GLN A 91 -76.09 -44.88 5.82
C GLN A 91 -76.96 -44.22 4.74
N LEU A 92 -77.60 -45.01 3.86
CA LEU A 92 -78.53 -44.51 2.83
C LEU A 92 -79.75 -43.80 3.43
N LYS A 93 -80.28 -44.32 4.54
CA LYS A 93 -81.45 -43.74 5.22
C LYS A 93 -81.22 -42.29 5.66
N TYR A 94 -80.02 -41.97 6.13
CA TYR A 94 -79.72 -40.64 6.68
C TYR A 94 -79.04 -39.69 5.68
N LYS A 95 -78.65 -40.17 4.50
CA LYS A 95 -78.09 -39.34 3.41
C LYS A 95 -78.98 -38.13 3.06
N LYS A 96 -80.30 -38.28 3.07
CA LYS A 96 -81.28 -37.19 2.83
C LYS A 96 -81.25 -36.03 3.85
N TYR A 97 -80.53 -36.20 4.96
CA TYR A 97 -80.32 -35.16 5.97
C TYR A 97 -78.92 -34.55 5.91
N ASN A 98 -78.21 -34.68 4.78
CA ASN A 98 -76.82 -34.30 4.60
C ASN A 98 -75.89 -34.99 5.62
N PHE A 99 -76.18 -36.27 5.89
CA PHE A 99 -75.33 -37.12 6.70
C PHE A 99 -74.77 -38.25 5.82
N ASP A 100 -73.52 -38.10 5.42
CA ASP A 100 -72.67 -39.10 4.81
C ASP A 100 -71.20 -38.85 5.22
N TYR A 101 -70.29 -39.70 4.76
CA TYR A 101 -68.88 -39.58 5.13
C TYR A 101 -68.26 -38.26 4.67
N GLU A 102 -68.60 -37.77 3.47
CA GLU A 102 -68.09 -36.50 2.96
C GLU A 102 -68.56 -35.32 3.84
N GLN A 103 -69.82 -35.31 4.27
CA GLN A 103 -70.33 -34.28 5.17
C GLN A 103 -69.70 -34.32 6.56
N ILE A 104 -69.36 -35.52 7.07
CA ILE A 104 -68.57 -35.66 8.32
C ILE A 104 -67.20 -35.03 8.14
N LEU A 105 -66.50 -35.32 7.04
CA LEU A 105 -65.18 -34.74 6.75
C LEU A 105 -65.25 -33.23 6.57
N LEU A 106 -66.27 -32.70 5.89
CA LEU A 106 -66.49 -31.26 5.71
C LEU A 106 -66.75 -30.56 7.04
N LEU A 107 -67.58 -31.13 7.92
CA LEU A 107 -67.83 -30.56 9.24
C LEU A 107 -66.58 -30.62 10.12
N ARG A 108 -65.83 -31.72 10.08
CA ARG A 108 -64.55 -31.86 10.78
C ARG A 108 -63.54 -30.80 10.30
N GLN A 109 -63.49 -30.55 8.99
CA GLN A 109 -62.65 -29.52 8.42
C GLN A 109 -63.06 -28.12 8.92
N LYS A 110 -64.35 -27.79 8.93
CA LYS A 110 -64.85 -26.52 9.48
C LYS A 110 -64.47 -26.33 10.94
N ILE A 111 -64.61 -27.38 11.76
CA ILE A 111 -64.22 -27.36 13.17
C ILE A 111 -62.71 -27.10 13.29
N SER A 112 -61.87 -27.79 12.52
CA SER A 112 -60.43 -27.53 12.47
C SER A 112 -60.09 -26.09 12.06
N THR A 113 -60.78 -25.51 11.08
CA THR A 113 -60.60 -24.10 10.69
C THR A 113 -60.92 -23.14 11.85
N GLU A 114 -61.94 -23.41 12.66
CA GLU A 114 -62.24 -22.58 13.85
C GLU A 114 -61.18 -22.75 14.95
N PHE A 115 -60.62 -23.94 15.15
CA PHE A 115 -59.47 -24.12 16.05
C PHE A 115 -58.24 -23.36 15.57
N TYR A 116 -57.97 -23.36 14.26
CA TYR A 116 -56.89 -22.57 13.70
C TYR A 116 -57.08 -21.07 13.95
N LYS A 117 -58.30 -20.53 13.73
CA LYS A 117 -58.64 -19.13 14.06
C LYS A 117 -58.43 -18.82 15.53
N ARG A 118 -58.77 -19.75 16.43
CA ARG A 118 -58.52 -19.63 17.87
C ARG A 118 -57.02 -19.57 18.17
N THR A 119 -56.20 -20.39 17.50
CA THR A 119 -54.74 -20.36 17.62
C THR A 119 -54.16 -19.00 17.21
N LEU A 120 -54.68 -18.39 16.14
CA LEU A 120 -54.24 -17.07 15.67
C LEU A 120 -54.49 -15.92 16.67
N GLN A 121 -55.35 -16.10 17.68
CA GLN A 121 -55.61 -15.06 18.69
C GLN A 121 -54.46 -14.95 19.71
N LYS A 122 -53.71 -16.03 19.94
CA LYS A 122 -52.57 -16.08 20.86
C LYS A 122 -51.45 -16.93 20.25
N PRO A 123 -50.82 -16.47 19.16
CA PRO A 123 -49.86 -17.26 18.41
C PRO A 123 -48.60 -17.50 19.24
N SER A 124 -48.21 -18.76 19.33
CA SER A 124 -46.96 -19.22 19.91
C SER A 124 -46.58 -20.55 19.27
N GLU A 125 -45.29 -20.89 19.34
CA GLU A 125 -44.79 -22.19 18.87
C GLU A 125 -45.61 -23.35 19.45
N LEU A 126 -45.86 -23.34 20.77
CA LEU A 126 -46.65 -24.35 21.46
C LEU A 126 -48.10 -24.40 20.99
N SER A 127 -48.73 -23.24 20.77
CA SER A 127 -50.13 -23.18 20.33
C SER A 127 -50.32 -23.73 18.92
N PHE A 128 -49.39 -23.46 17.99
CA PHE A 128 -49.44 -24.03 16.65
C PHE A 128 -49.06 -25.51 16.66
N GLN A 129 -48.09 -25.94 17.47
CA GLN A 129 -47.77 -27.36 17.63
C GLN A 129 -48.98 -28.14 18.15
N HIS A 130 -49.66 -27.63 19.17
CA HIS A 130 -50.87 -28.25 19.70
C HIS A 130 -51.97 -28.38 18.63
N PHE A 131 -52.17 -27.34 17.81
CA PHE A 131 -53.10 -27.40 16.68
C PHE A 131 -52.72 -28.49 15.66
N LEU A 132 -51.45 -28.55 15.25
CA LEU A 132 -50.94 -29.53 14.28
C LEU A 132 -51.11 -30.97 14.78
N ASP A 133 -50.88 -31.20 16.09
CA ASP A 133 -51.01 -32.51 16.72
C ASP A 133 -52.48 -32.97 16.78
N GLN A 134 -53.41 -32.05 17.08
CA GLN A 134 -54.83 -32.37 17.20
C GLN A 134 -55.57 -32.39 15.85
N HIS A 135 -55.07 -31.66 14.83
CA HIS A 135 -55.74 -31.51 13.54
C HIS A 135 -54.82 -31.80 12.34
N PRO A 136 -54.21 -33.01 12.23
CA PRO A 136 -53.27 -33.33 11.16
C PRO A 136 -53.90 -33.38 9.75
N TRP A 137 -55.22 -33.35 9.66
CA TRP A 137 -55.99 -33.32 8.41
C TRP A 137 -56.45 -31.92 7.97
N ALA A 138 -56.19 -30.87 8.77
CA ALA A 138 -56.68 -29.53 8.47
C ALA A 138 -56.10 -29.01 7.15
N ILE A 139 -56.91 -28.35 6.32
CA ILE A 139 -56.40 -27.63 5.12
C ILE A 139 -55.40 -26.54 5.49
N GLU A 140 -55.48 -25.99 6.71
CA GLU A 140 -54.55 -24.99 7.23
C GLU A 140 -53.24 -25.59 7.76
N PHE A 141 -53.07 -26.92 7.76
CA PHE A 141 -51.87 -27.58 8.28
C PHE A 141 -50.56 -26.99 7.72
N PRO A 142 -50.39 -26.78 6.39
CA PRO A 142 -49.17 -26.14 5.88
C PRO A 142 -48.98 -24.69 6.37
N LYS A 143 -50.07 -23.93 6.52
CA LYS A 143 -50.03 -22.55 7.03
C LYS A 143 -49.65 -22.54 8.51
N ALA A 144 -50.23 -23.44 9.31
CA ALA A 144 -49.93 -23.57 10.73
C ALA A 144 -48.50 -24.05 10.97
N THR A 145 -47.97 -24.97 10.14
CA THR A 145 -46.55 -25.37 10.16
C THR A 145 -45.65 -24.18 9.86
N PHE A 146 -45.92 -23.41 8.80
CA PHE A 146 -45.16 -22.21 8.48
C PHE A 146 -45.18 -21.18 9.61
N GLN A 147 -46.35 -20.93 10.21
CA GLN A 147 -46.49 -19.96 11.31
C GLN A 147 -45.77 -20.41 12.59
N ARG A 148 -45.84 -21.70 12.94
CA ARG A 148 -45.06 -22.29 14.05
C ARG A 148 -43.57 -22.05 13.84
N ASP A 149 -43.07 -22.43 12.68
CA ASP A 149 -41.66 -22.33 12.35
C ASP A 149 -41.21 -20.87 12.28
N SER A 150 -42.05 -19.97 11.75
CA SER A 150 -41.78 -18.53 11.73
C SER A 150 -41.63 -17.96 13.13
N VAL A 151 -42.52 -18.32 14.08
CA VAL A 151 -42.42 -17.86 15.47
C VAL A 151 -41.14 -18.39 16.13
N ALA A 152 -40.82 -19.68 15.93
CA ALA A 152 -39.62 -20.28 16.48
C ALA A 152 -38.34 -19.68 15.88
N PHE A 153 -38.34 -19.38 14.57
CA PHE A 153 -37.22 -18.73 13.90
C PHE A 153 -37.02 -17.31 14.43
N SER A 154 -38.08 -16.51 14.55
CA SER A 154 -37.99 -15.16 15.13
C SER A 154 -37.50 -15.16 16.58
N GLN A 155 -37.79 -16.21 17.36
CA GLN A 155 -37.20 -16.38 18.69
C GLN A 155 -35.69 -16.65 18.62
N ALA A 156 -35.24 -17.47 17.67
CA ALA A 156 -33.81 -17.68 17.43
C ALA A 156 -33.12 -16.39 16.97
N GLU A 157 -33.77 -15.57 16.14
CA GLU A 157 -33.28 -14.24 15.73
C GLU A 157 -33.18 -13.25 16.89
N LEU A 158 -34.12 -13.30 17.85
CA LEU A 158 -34.08 -12.47 19.06
C LEU A 158 -32.91 -12.84 19.98
N VAL A 159 -32.62 -14.12 20.16
CA VAL A 159 -31.47 -14.59 20.96
C VAL A 159 -30.15 -14.36 20.21
N ASN A 160 -30.18 -14.58 18.89
CA ASN A 160 -29.10 -14.32 17.95
C ASN A 160 -27.76 -15.00 18.29
N SER A 161 -27.79 -16.25 18.74
CA SER A 161 -26.61 -17.06 19.06
C SER A 161 -26.52 -18.32 18.20
N SER A 162 -25.32 -18.89 18.07
CA SER A 162 -25.14 -20.15 17.35
C SER A 162 -25.98 -21.28 17.95
N GLU A 163 -26.08 -21.35 19.28
CA GLU A 163 -26.90 -22.34 19.99
C GLU A 163 -28.39 -22.20 19.63
N ALA A 164 -28.93 -20.98 19.59
CA ALA A 164 -30.34 -20.75 19.29
C ALA A 164 -30.70 -21.18 17.86
N TYR A 165 -29.86 -20.85 16.88
CA TYR A 165 -30.08 -21.29 15.50
C TYR A 165 -29.88 -22.80 15.34
N LEU A 166 -28.91 -23.41 16.03
CA LEU A 166 -28.72 -24.86 16.02
C LEU A 166 -29.95 -25.60 16.56
N LEU A 167 -30.51 -25.12 17.67
CA LEU A 167 -31.75 -25.66 18.24
C LEU A 167 -32.92 -25.58 17.25
N PHE A 168 -33.06 -24.45 16.54
CA PHE A 168 -34.08 -24.31 15.49
C PHE A 168 -33.88 -25.33 14.37
N LEU A 169 -32.66 -25.47 13.84
CA LEU A 169 -32.33 -26.40 12.75
C LEU A 169 -32.61 -27.86 13.13
N GLN A 170 -32.27 -28.25 14.37
CA GLN A 170 -32.54 -29.59 14.88
C GLN A 170 -34.04 -29.86 15.06
N LYS A 171 -34.78 -28.86 15.53
CA LYS A 171 -36.21 -28.98 15.79
C LYS A 171 -37.04 -28.96 14.50
N TYR A 172 -36.61 -28.19 13.50
CA TYR A 172 -37.36 -27.95 12.26
C TYR A 172 -36.53 -28.15 10.98
N PRO A 173 -36.04 -29.38 10.70
CA PRO A 173 -35.16 -29.66 9.56
C PRO A 173 -35.84 -29.54 8.18
N LYS A 174 -37.16 -29.42 8.13
CA LYS A 174 -37.95 -29.25 6.89
C LYS A 174 -38.55 -27.85 6.75
N SER A 175 -38.13 -26.91 7.59
CA SER A 175 -38.69 -25.57 7.60
C SER A 175 -38.32 -24.79 6.34
N SER A 176 -39.21 -23.89 5.89
CA SER A 176 -38.86 -22.89 4.88
C SER A 176 -37.78 -21.92 5.34
N PHE A 177 -37.56 -21.78 6.64
CA PHE A 177 -36.53 -20.91 7.23
C PHE A 177 -35.19 -21.64 7.47
N PHE A 178 -35.06 -22.91 7.08
CA PHE A 178 -33.88 -23.71 7.36
C PHE A 178 -32.59 -23.05 6.85
N PHE A 179 -32.54 -22.65 5.58
CA PHE A 179 -31.34 -22.04 5.00
C PHE A 179 -30.98 -20.69 5.64
N ASN A 180 -31.98 -19.89 6.05
CA ASN A 180 -31.76 -18.65 6.78
C ASN A 180 -31.12 -18.92 8.15
N ALA A 181 -31.66 -19.89 8.89
CA ALA A 181 -31.13 -20.32 10.18
C ALA A 181 -29.75 -20.96 10.06
N GLU A 182 -29.49 -21.74 9.01
CA GLU A 182 -28.20 -22.37 8.74
C GLU A 182 -27.12 -21.33 8.44
N HIS A 183 -27.44 -20.35 7.58
CA HIS A 183 -26.54 -19.24 7.31
C HIS A 183 -26.24 -18.43 8.59
N ALA A 184 -27.28 -18.08 9.37
CA ALA A 184 -27.13 -17.36 10.62
C ALA A 184 -26.33 -18.16 11.66
N TYR A 185 -26.55 -19.48 11.74
CA TYR A 185 -25.79 -20.40 12.56
C TYR A 185 -24.30 -20.34 12.23
N PHE A 186 -23.92 -20.55 10.97
CA PHE A 186 -22.51 -20.57 10.57
C PHE A 186 -21.81 -19.24 10.86
N LEU A 187 -22.48 -18.11 10.59
CA LEU A 187 -21.97 -16.78 10.89
C LEU A 187 -21.78 -16.60 12.40
N LYS A 188 -22.73 -17.02 13.22
CA LYS A 188 -22.63 -16.89 14.68
C LYS A 188 -21.57 -17.78 15.29
N VAL A 189 -21.43 -19.02 14.81
CA VAL A 189 -20.30 -19.87 15.20
C VAL A 189 -18.98 -19.17 14.93
N TYR A 190 -18.79 -18.61 13.73
CA TYR A 190 -17.57 -17.88 13.41
C TYR A 190 -17.36 -16.70 14.38
N GLN A 191 -18.34 -15.80 14.50
CA GLN A 191 -18.25 -14.62 15.36
C GLN A 191 -17.95 -14.95 16.82
N GLU A 192 -18.62 -15.96 17.38
CA GLU A 192 -18.45 -16.36 18.79
C GLU A 192 -17.11 -17.06 19.02
N GLN A 193 -16.69 -17.95 18.14
CA GLN A 193 -15.42 -18.68 18.29
C GLN A 193 -14.20 -17.79 18.05
N THR A 194 -14.33 -16.76 17.22
CA THR A 194 -13.22 -15.85 16.87
C THR A 194 -13.30 -14.50 17.58
N ALA A 195 -14.18 -14.34 18.57
CA ALA A 195 -14.43 -13.06 19.26
C ALA A 195 -13.17 -12.43 19.89
N GLU A 196 -12.22 -13.26 20.36
CA GLU A 196 -10.94 -12.80 20.92
C GLU A 196 -10.04 -12.11 19.86
N GLY A 197 -10.25 -12.36 18.57
CA GLY A 197 -9.45 -11.79 17.48
C GLY A 197 -7.97 -12.20 17.48
N THR A 198 -7.62 -13.34 18.10
CA THR A 198 -6.25 -13.85 18.18
C THR A 198 -6.04 -14.99 17.17
N VAL A 199 -4.77 -15.28 16.83
CA VAL A 199 -4.44 -16.46 16.01
C VAL A 199 -4.96 -17.75 16.67
N SER A 200 -4.82 -17.87 17.99
CA SER A 200 -5.30 -19.03 18.75
C SER A 200 -6.82 -19.23 18.69
N SER A 201 -7.62 -18.16 18.70
CA SER A 201 -9.08 -18.27 18.57
C SER A 201 -9.50 -18.68 17.15
N LEU A 202 -8.79 -18.19 16.14
CA LEU A 202 -8.99 -18.56 14.73
C LEU A 202 -8.61 -20.02 14.48
N ASP A 203 -7.48 -20.50 15.04
CA ASP A 203 -7.07 -21.91 14.96
C ASP A 203 -8.12 -22.84 15.59
N ARG A 204 -8.67 -22.44 16.73
CA ARG A 204 -9.74 -23.19 17.41
C ARG A 204 -10.97 -23.30 16.51
N PHE A 205 -11.37 -22.21 15.86
CA PHE A 205 -12.47 -22.22 14.90
C PHE A 205 -12.18 -23.15 13.72
N LEU A 206 -11.01 -23.05 13.09
CA LEU A 206 -10.63 -23.89 11.94
C LEU A 206 -10.58 -25.38 12.30
N THR A 207 -10.15 -25.70 13.53
CA THR A 207 -10.07 -27.07 14.05
C THR A 207 -11.46 -27.63 14.34
N ASN A 208 -12.31 -26.86 15.01
CA ASN A 208 -13.62 -27.33 15.48
C ASN A 208 -14.69 -27.29 14.37
N PHE A 209 -14.55 -26.40 13.38
CA PHE A 209 -15.54 -26.17 12.33
C PHE A 209 -14.91 -26.13 10.91
N PRO A 210 -14.21 -27.19 10.47
CA PRO A 210 -13.43 -27.18 9.23
C PRO A 210 -14.26 -27.06 7.95
N THR A 211 -15.57 -27.29 8.01
CA THR A 211 -16.52 -27.18 6.88
C THR A 211 -17.34 -25.90 6.92
N ASN A 212 -17.13 -25.01 7.90
CA ASN A 212 -17.88 -23.77 7.99
C ASN A 212 -17.53 -22.84 6.81
N PRO A 213 -18.52 -22.21 6.13
CA PRO A 213 -18.28 -21.31 5.01
C PRO A 213 -17.29 -20.16 5.28
N TYR A 214 -17.18 -19.70 6.52
CA TYR A 214 -16.27 -18.62 6.96
C TYR A 214 -14.83 -19.10 7.24
N LYS A 215 -14.50 -20.36 6.91
CA LYS A 215 -13.13 -20.87 6.98
C LYS A 215 -12.12 -19.95 6.27
N GLY A 216 -12.48 -19.47 5.08
CA GLY A 216 -11.62 -18.60 4.29
C GLY A 216 -11.35 -17.25 4.96
N ASP A 217 -12.35 -16.66 5.62
CA ASP A 217 -12.20 -15.42 6.38
C ASP A 217 -11.26 -15.61 7.58
N ALA A 218 -11.36 -16.75 8.27
CA ALA A 218 -10.45 -17.08 9.35
C ALA A 218 -9.00 -17.25 8.86
N GLU A 219 -8.80 -17.94 7.73
CA GLU A 219 -7.49 -18.12 7.10
C GLU A 219 -6.85 -16.78 6.69
N ASP A 220 -7.64 -15.86 6.12
CA ASP A 220 -7.19 -14.51 5.79
C ASP A 220 -6.81 -13.73 7.04
N ARG A 221 -7.63 -13.81 8.09
CA ARG A 221 -7.36 -13.09 9.34
C ARG A 221 -6.09 -13.57 10.03
N ILE A 222 -5.80 -14.88 10.00
CA ILE A 222 -4.53 -15.42 10.49
C ILE A 222 -3.36 -14.82 9.71
N TYR A 223 -3.43 -14.80 8.37
CA TYR A 223 -2.40 -14.20 7.53
C TYR A 223 -2.18 -12.72 7.89
N GLU A 224 -3.25 -11.93 8.00
CA GLU A 224 -3.18 -10.52 8.39
C GLU A 224 -2.47 -10.32 9.73
N LEU A 225 -2.89 -11.06 10.76
CA LEU A 225 -2.34 -10.94 12.11
C LEU A 225 -0.87 -11.35 12.17
N MET A 226 -0.50 -12.46 11.53
CA MET A 226 0.88 -12.96 11.57
C MET A 226 1.84 -12.11 10.75
N THR A 227 1.36 -11.51 9.67
CA THR A 227 2.20 -10.78 8.69
C THR A 227 2.07 -9.25 8.79
N ALA A 228 1.34 -8.74 9.78
CA ALA A 228 1.10 -7.31 9.98
C ALA A 228 2.38 -6.45 9.97
N LYS A 229 3.44 -6.95 10.61
CA LYS A 229 4.77 -6.28 10.66
C LYS A 229 5.52 -6.28 9.33
N ASN A 230 5.10 -7.13 8.38
CA ASN A 230 5.62 -7.15 7.02
C ASN A 230 7.16 -7.30 6.95
N THR A 231 7.68 -8.28 7.69
CA THR A 231 9.09 -8.65 7.71
C THR A 231 9.28 -10.06 7.15
N LEU A 232 10.49 -10.38 6.69
CA LEU A 232 10.85 -11.74 6.24
C LEU A 232 10.52 -12.78 7.32
N ALA A 233 10.98 -12.55 8.55
CA ALA A 233 10.75 -13.47 9.68
C ALA A 233 9.26 -13.76 9.96
N ASN A 234 8.39 -12.75 9.83
CA ASN A 234 6.96 -12.93 10.02
C ASN A 234 6.32 -13.74 8.88
N LEU A 235 6.72 -13.50 7.64
CA LEU A 235 6.25 -14.25 6.47
C LEU A 235 6.73 -15.70 6.50
N GLU A 236 8.01 -15.93 6.84
CA GLU A 236 8.57 -17.26 7.05
C GLU A 236 7.83 -18.04 8.14
N SER A 237 7.55 -17.37 9.26
CA SER A 237 6.79 -17.97 10.36
C SER A 237 5.38 -18.38 9.90
N PHE A 238 4.69 -17.52 9.14
CA PHE A 238 3.39 -17.85 8.55
C PHE A 238 3.48 -19.04 7.59
N LEU A 239 4.41 -19.01 6.64
CA LEU A 239 4.60 -20.06 5.63
C LEU A 239 4.92 -21.43 6.26
N ARG A 240 5.75 -21.45 7.31
CA ARG A 240 6.09 -22.66 8.07
C ARG A 240 4.90 -23.17 8.88
N THR A 241 4.12 -22.29 9.49
CA THR A 241 3.04 -22.66 10.41
C THR A 241 1.76 -23.04 9.67
N TYR A 242 1.48 -22.39 8.53
CA TYR A 242 0.24 -22.52 7.76
C TYR A 242 0.46 -22.85 6.27
N PRO A 243 1.19 -23.94 5.93
CA PRO A 243 1.54 -24.24 4.54
C PRO A 243 0.36 -24.61 3.63
N LYS A 244 -0.84 -24.79 4.18
CA LYS A 244 -2.09 -25.09 3.44
C LYS A 244 -3.09 -23.94 3.44
N ASN A 245 -2.75 -22.80 4.06
CA ASN A 245 -3.62 -21.63 4.08
C ASN A 245 -3.73 -21.05 2.67
N ARG A 246 -4.92 -20.57 2.29
CA ARG A 246 -5.16 -20.01 0.95
C ARG A 246 -4.29 -18.80 0.59
N ASN A 247 -3.62 -18.17 1.56
CA ASN A 247 -2.73 -17.02 1.38
C ASN A 247 -1.25 -17.38 1.22
N VAL A 248 -0.87 -18.67 1.18
CA VAL A 248 0.54 -19.10 1.04
C VAL A 248 1.21 -18.50 -0.19
N ASP A 249 0.53 -18.50 -1.33
CA ASP A 249 1.04 -17.89 -2.56
C ASP A 249 1.31 -16.39 -2.43
N ARG A 250 0.40 -15.69 -1.74
CA ARG A 250 0.53 -14.25 -1.44
C ARG A 250 1.72 -14.02 -0.52
N ALA A 251 1.88 -14.84 0.51
CA ALA A 251 2.99 -14.76 1.45
C ALA A 251 4.34 -15.00 0.77
N TRP A 252 4.45 -16.01 -0.10
CA TRP A 252 5.68 -16.30 -0.85
C TRP A 252 6.09 -15.14 -1.77
N ARG A 253 5.16 -14.61 -2.58
CA ARG A 253 5.46 -13.47 -3.45
C ARG A 253 5.84 -12.24 -2.65
N ARG A 254 5.19 -12.02 -1.50
CA ARG A 254 5.52 -10.90 -0.61
C ARG A 254 6.90 -11.05 0.02
N LEU A 255 7.26 -12.27 0.43
CA LEU A 255 8.57 -12.60 0.97
C LEU A 255 9.65 -12.34 -0.08
N TYR A 256 9.46 -12.83 -1.31
CA TYR A 256 10.36 -12.56 -2.44
C TYR A 256 10.56 -11.05 -2.65
N GLN A 257 9.48 -10.27 -2.74
CA GLN A 257 9.56 -8.82 -2.92
C GLN A 257 10.36 -8.10 -1.82
N LEU A 258 10.18 -8.50 -0.56
CA LEU A 258 10.94 -7.93 0.56
C LEU A 258 12.40 -8.39 0.57
N PHE A 259 12.67 -9.61 0.12
CA PHE A 259 14.03 -10.14 0.02
C PHE A 259 14.83 -9.40 -1.06
N MET A 260 14.16 -9.02 -2.14
CA MET A 260 14.74 -8.35 -3.31
C MET A 260 14.84 -6.82 -3.14
N TYR A 261 15.24 -6.32 -1.96
CA TYR A 261 15.33 -4.87 -1.74
C TYR A 261 16.45 -4.22 -2.56
N ASP A 262 17.60 -4.88 -2.72
CA ASP A 262 18.78 -4.45 -3.49
C ASP A 262 18.89 -5.26 -4.80
N TYR A 263 17.76 -5.42 -5.48
CA TYR A 263 17.57 -6.27 -6.66
C TYR A 263 18.83 -6.39 -7.54
N SER A 264 19.34 -7.61 -7.66
CA SER A 264 20.50 -7.97 -8.47
C SER A 264 20.50 -9.46 -8.80
N ASP A 265 21.26 -9.85 -9.82
CA ASP A 265 21.45 -11.28 -10.18
C ASP A 265 21.93 -12.10 -8.97
N GLN A 266 22.89 -11.56 -8.21
CA GLN A 266 23.41 -12.21 -7.00
C GLN A 266 22.33 -12.39 -5.92
N ARG A 267 21.43 -11.41 -5.77
CA ARG A 267 20.34 -11.48 -4.81
C ARG A 267 19.30 -12.53 -5.20
N ILE A 268 19.03 -12.69 -6.50
CA ILE A 268 18.15 -13.76 -7.00
C ILE A 268 18.77 -15.13 -6.68
N ASP A 269 20.07 -15.30 -6.93
CA ASP A 269 20.77 -16.55 -6.63
C ASP A 269 20.74 -16.85 -5.12
N GLN A 270 20.98 -15.85 -4.26
CA GLN A 270 20.83 -15.99 -2.80
C GLN A 270 19.41 -16.39 -2.39
N PHE A 271 18.39 -15.81 -3.00
CA PHE A 271 17.00 -16.16 -2.72
C PHE A 271 16.71 -17.63 -3.06
N ILE A 272 17.22 -18.11 -4.19
CA ILE A 272 17.05 -19.50 -4.63
C ILE A 272 17.68 -20.47 -3.62
N ASP A 273 18.87 -20.12 -3.11
CA ASP A 273 19.59 -20.93 -2.13
C ASP A 273 18.87 -20.95 -0.76
N GLU A 274 18.37 -19.80 -0.30
CA GLU A 274 17.69 -19.67 0.99
C GLU A 274 16.26 -20.22 0.99
N TYR A 275 15.54 -20.14 -0.14
CA TYR A 275 14.15 -20.56 -0.27
C TYR A 275 13.96 -21.56 -1.42
N PRO A 276 14.53 -22.79 -1.32
CA PRO A 276 14.43 -23.80 -2.36
C PRO A 276 12.98 -24.24 -2.63
N ASP A 277 12.09 -24.11 -1.63
CA ASP A 277 10.67 -24.46 -1.71
C ASP A 277 9.79 -23.38 -2.37
N TYR A 278 10.36 -22.23 -2.78
CA TYR A 278 9.59 -21.19 -3.45
C TYR A 278 8.87 -21.74 -4.70
N PRO A 279 7.53 -21.66 -4.78
CA PRO A 279 6.77 -22.42 -5.77
C PRO A 279 6.79 -21.82 -7.18
N PHE A 280 7.10 -20.53 -7.34
CA PHE A 280 7.00 -19.83 -8.62
C PHE A 280 8.33 -19.82 -9.40
N LYS A 281 8.87 -21.01 -9.70
CA LYS A 281 10.18 -21.15 -10.37
C LYS A 281 10.25 -20.45 -11.73
N SER A 282 9.17 -20.49 -12.52
CA SER A 282 9.12 -19.77 -13.80
C SER A 282 9.18 -18.25 -13.64
N GLU A 283 8.63 -17.70 -12.55
CA GLU A 283 8.72 -16.27 -12.25
C GLU A 283 10.18 -15.91 -11.92
N LEU A 284 10.90 -16.76 -11.18
CA LEU A 284 12.33 -16.56 -10.89
C LEU A 284 13.21 -16.65 -12.13
N ASP A 285 12.99 -17.64 -12.99
CA ASP A 285 13.77 -17.79 -14.22
C ASP A 285 13.62 -16.57 -15.14
N GLN A 286 12.38 -16.05 -15.23
CA GLN A 286 12.11 -14.82 -15.97
C GLN A 286 12.80 -13.62 -15.32
N ASP A 287 12.68 -13.46 -14.00
CA ASP A 287 13.28 -12.33 -13.30
C ASP A 287 14.81 -12.35 -13.40
N ARG A 288 15.44 -13.53 -13.32
CA ARG A 288 16.88 -13.71 -13.54
C ARG A 288 17.30 -13.36 -14.97
N ALA A 289 16.52 -13.76 -15.97
CA ALA A 289 16.79 -13.40 -17.35
C ALA A 289 16.70 -11.87 -17.56
N LEU A 290 15.72 -11.22 -16.94
CA LEU A 290 15.53 -9.77 -17.00
C LEU A 290 16.62 -9.01 -16.24
N ALA A 291 17.04 -9.49 -15.07
CA ALA A 291 18.05 -8.84 -14.24
C ALA A 291 19.36 -8.61 -15.00
N SER A 292 19.77 -9.56 -15.86
CA SER A 292 20.93 -9.44 -16.75
C SER A 292 20.77 -8.48 -17.95
N GLN A 293 19.54 -8.05 -18.27
CA GLN A 293 19.31 -7.14 -19.39
C GLN A 293 19.71 -5.70 -19.05
N HIS A 294 20.48 -5.10 -19.95
CA HIS A 294 20.89 -3.70 -19.86
C HIS A 294 20.12 -2.91 -20.91
N LEU A 295 19.12 -2.17 -20.45
CA LEU A 295 18.23 -1.36 -21.28
C LEU A 295 18.50 0.12 -21.05
N LEU A 296 18.42 0.89 -22.14
CA LEU A 296 18.61 2.33 -22.16
C LEU A 296 17.32 3.00 -22.66
N PRO A 297 16.86 4.08 -22.02
CA PRO A 297 15.81 4.91 -22.57
C PRO A 297 16.23 5.48 -23.93
N PHE A 298 15.37 5.44 -24.94
CA PHE A 298 15.56 6.19 -26.18
C PHE A 298 14.35 7.07 -26.43
N LYS A 299 14.54 8.14 -27.20
CA LYS A 299 13.47 9.09 -27.55
C LYS A 299 13.12 8.99 -29.02
N GLN A 300 11.83 8.90 -29.32
CA GLN A 300 11.27 8.92 -30.68
C GLN A 300 9.92 9.63 -30.67
N ASN A 301 9.71 10.56 -31.60
CA ASN A 301 8.45 11.32 -31.73
C ASN A 301 7.98 11.99 -30.42
N GLY A 302 8.91 12.45 -29.59
CA GLY A 302 8.61 13.08 -28.31
C GLY A 302 8.40 12.12 -27.14
N LEU A 303 8.25 10.82 -27.37
CA LEU A 303 8.03 9.79 -26.35
C LEU A 303 9.28 8.95 -26.10
N PHE A 304 9.29 8.23 -24.99
CA PHE A 304 10.38 7.37 -24.55
C PHE A 304 10.00 5.88 -24.60
N GLY A 305 10.99 5.06 -25.01
CA GLY A 305 10.93 3.60 -25.01
C GLY A 305 12.26 3.00 -24.59
N TRP A 306 12.43 1.68 -24.77
CA TRP A 306 13.63 0.95 -24.36
C TRP A 306 14.41 0.40 -25.55
N MET A 307 15.73 0.59 -25.55
CA MET A 307 16.66 -0.07 -26.47
C MET A 307 17.77 -0.78 -25.71
N ASN A 308 18.48 -1.70 -26.35
CA ASN A 308 19.69 -2.30 -25.79
C ASN A 308 20.96 -1.52 -26.17
N TYR A 309 22.12 -1.95 -25.68
CA TYR A 309 23.42 -1.31 -25.95
C TYR A 309 23.91 -1.45 -27.41
N LYS A 310 23.23 -2.26 -28.23
CA LYS A 310 23.46 -2.31 -29.69
C LYS A 310 22.57 -1.32 -30.45
N GLY A 311 21.72 -0.57 -29.75
CA GLY A 311 20.73 0.33 -30.33
C GLY A 311 19.45 -0.36 -30.79
N GLU A 312 19.29 -1.67 -30.59
CA GLU A 312 18.08 -2.37 -31.02
C GLU A 312 16.91 -2.01 -30.10
N VAL A 313 15.81 -1.56 -30.69
CA VAL A 313 14.58 -1.23 -29.94
C VAL A 313 13.99 -2.52 -29.36
N VAL A 314 13.88 -2.57 -28.03
CA VAL A 314 13.31 -3.70 -27.28
C VAL A 314 11.83 -3.43 -27.00
N TYR A 315 11.48 -2.22 -26.57
CA TYR A 315 10.09 -1.78 -26.38
C TYR A 315 9.87 -0.42 -27.05
N PRO A 316 8.74 -0.22 -27.76
CA PRO A 316 8.48 1.00 -28.51
C PRO A 316 8.33 2.22 -27.58
N ALA A 317 8.50 3.41 -28.15
CA ALA A 317 8.36 4.65 -27.42
C ALA A 317 6.87 4.97 -27.12
N THR A 318 6.48 4.87 -25.85
CA THR A 318 5.09 5.09 -25.39
C THR A 318 4.97 5.98 -24.15
N TYR A 319 6.08 6.27 -23.46
CA TYR A 319 6.06 7.05 -22.22
C TYR A 319 6.36 8.52 -22.45
N GLU A 320 5.71 9.41 -21.69
CA GLU A 320 5.98 10.85 -21.72
C GLU A 320 7.32 11.18 -21.04
N SER A 321 7.68 10.39 -20.02
CA SER A 321 8.95 10.44 -19.30
C SER A 321 9.36 9.03 -18.88
N LEU A 322 10.66 8.75 -18.87
CA LEU A 322 11.21 7.44 -18.52
C LEU A 322 12.57 7.60 -17.84
N GLY A 323 12.68 7.08 -16.61
CA GLY A 323 13.94 6.98 -15.87
C GLY A 323 14.78 5.78 -16.30
N PHE A 324 15.95 5.63 -15.69
CA PHE A 324 16.75 4.41 -15.84
C PHE A 324 16.24 3.32 -14.90
N PHE A 325 16.58 2.05 -15.19
CA PHE A 325 16.33 0.98 -14.23
C PHE A 325 17.23 1.16 -12.99
N LYS A 326 16.60 1.24 -11.83
CA LYS A 326 17.22 1.19 -10.51
C LYS A 326 16.54 0.10 -9.70
N GLU A 327 17.33 -0.84 -9.19
CA GLU A 327 16.82 -2.00 -8.45
C GLU A 327 15.69 -2.73 -9.22
N GLY A 328 15.88 -2.91 -10.53
CA GLY A 328 14.95 -3.65 -11.40
C GLY A 328 13.67 -2.93 -11.81
N LEU A 329 13.41 -1.72 -11.29
CA LEU A 329 12.26 -0.89 -11.66
C LEU A 329 12.72 0.44 -12.27
N ALA A 330 11.92 0.99 -13.17
CA ALA A 330 12.13 2.33 -13.71
C ALA A 330 10.88 3.17 -13.47
N ILE A 331 11.06 4.41 -13.03
CA ILE A 331 9.97 5.37 -12.98
C ILE A 331 9.57 5.77 -14.40
N ALA A 332 8.28 5.81 -14.68
CA ALA A 332 7.73 6.19 -15.98
C ALA A 332 6.53 7.12 -15.80
N ALA A 333 6.28 7.99 -16.78
CA ALA A 333 5.10 8.84 -16.81
C ALA A 333 4.19 8.50 -18.01
N GLN A 334 2.90 8.44 -17.74
CA GLN A 334 1.85 8.26 -18.74
C GLN A 334 0.61 9.03 -18.32
N ASN A 335 0.01 9.80 -19.24
CA ASN A 335 -1.14 10.67 -18.98
C ASN A 335 -0.88 11.68 -17.84
N GLY A 336 0.34 12.22 -17.75
CA GLY A 336 0.74 13.17 -16.71
C GLY A 336 0.89 12.59 -15.29
N GLN A 337 0.80 11.27 -15.11
CA GLN A 337 0.98 10.61 -13.81
C GLN A 337 2.17 9.65 -13.82
N PHE A 338 2.83 9.51 -12.68
CA PHE A 338 3.99 8.66 -12.49
C PHE A 338 3.62 7.31 -11.85
N GLY A 339 4.33 6.27 -12.30
CA GLY A 339 4.27 4.89 -11.84
C GLY A 339 5.60 4.20 -12.10
N TYR A 340 5.67 2.89 -11.88
CA TYR A 340 6.91 2.13 -12.05
C TYR A 340 6.71 0.88 -12.89
N VAL A 341 7.65 0.65 -13.80
CA VAL A 341 7.67 -0.49 -14.72
C VAL A 341 8.90 -1.37 -14.48
N ASP A 342 8.75 -2.67 -14.71
CA ASP A 342 9.87 -3.61 -14.68
C ASP A 342 10.60 -3.69 -16.05
N LYS A 343 11.65 -4.50 -16.12
CA LYS A 343 12.43 -4.75 -17.35
C LYS A 343 11.65 -5.52 -18.42
N ALA A 344 10.50 -6.12 -18.10
CA ALA A 344 9.56 -6.65 -19.07
C ALA A 344 8.59 -5.57 -19.61
N ASN A 345 8.81 -4.31 -19.22
CA ASN A 345 7.95 -3.17 -19.51
C ASN A 345 6.52 -3.32 -18.96
N LYS A 346 6.34 -4.15 -17.91
CA LYS A 346 5.07 -4.33 -17.21
C LYS A 346 4.97 -3.29 -16.09
N VAL A 347 3.80 -2.69 -15.97
CA VAL A 347 3.48 -1.78 -14.85
C VAL A 347 3.40 -2.60 -13.57
N VAL A 348 4.36 -2.37 -12.66
CA VAL A 348 4.41 -2.97 -11.32
C VAL A 348 3.67 -2.09 -10.33
N ILE A 349 3.86 -0.77 -10.42
CA ILE A 349 3.21 0.22 -9.57
C ILE A 349 2.39 1.13 -10.49
N PRO A 350 1.05 1.19 -10.34
CA PRO A 350 0.19 1.96 -11.22
C PRO A 350 0.56 3.44 -11.32
N PHE A 351 0.29 4.05 -12.48
CA PHE A 351 0.40 5.50 -12.67
C PHE A 351 -0.65 6.20 -11.82
N GLN A 352 -0.23 6.80 -10.71
CA GLN A 352 -1.14 7.43 -9.74
C GLN A 352 -0.49 8.53 -8.89
N PHE A 353 0.80 8.79 -9.10
CA PHE A 353 1.58 9.77 -8.36
C PHE A 353 1.80 11.01 -9.21
N ASP A 354 1.93 12.16 -8.56
CA ASP A 354 2.21 13.44 -9.23
C ASP A 354 3.69 13.53 -9.60
N SER A 355 4.56 12.93 -8.78
CA SER A 355 5.99 12.77 -9.03
C SER A 355 6.56 11.60 -8.20
N GLY A 356 7.81 11.21 -8.46
CA GLY A 356 8.51 10.20 -7.67
C GLY A 356 10.00 10.16 -7.96
N PHE A 357 10.73 9.46 -7.11
CA PHE A 357 12.16 9.23 -7.23
C PHE A 357 12.46 7.77 -7.63
N ASP A 358 13.69 7.52 -8.06
CA ASP A 358 14.17 6.17 -8.30
C ASP A 358 14.18 5.32 -7.01
N PHE A 359 14.18 4.00 -7.18
CA PHE A 359 14.32 3.07 -6.05
C PHE A 359 15.76 3.03 -5.53
N GLU A 360 15.90 3.18 -4.21
CA GLU A 360 17.14 3.03 -3.45
C GLU A 360 16.87 2.24 -2.16
N GLU A 361 17.62 1.17 -1.94
CA GLU A 361 17.47 0.22 -0.83
C GLU A 361 16.04 -0.35 -0.70
N GLY A 362 15.40 -0.62 -1.83
CA GLY A 362 14.07 -1.20 -1.95
C GLY A 362 12.92 -0.21 -1.71
N ARG A 363 13.21 1.10 -1.72
CA ARG A 363 12.26 2.17 -1.40
C ARG A 363 12.29 3.28 -2.43
N ALA A 364 11.14 3.92 -2.64
CA ALA A 364 11.06 5.14 -3.43
C ALA A 364 10.23 6.19 -2.68
N ILE A 365 10.68 7.44 -2.72
CA ILE A 365 9.87 8.59 -2.29
C ILE A 365 8.91 8.92 -3.44
N VAL A 366 7.64 9.10 -3.11
CA VAL A 366 6.58 9.44 -4.06
C VAL A 366 5.77 10.61 -3.55
N GLU A 367 5.27 11.41 -4.49
CA GLU A 367 4.42 12.56 -4.21
C GLU A 367 2.99 12.30 -4.72
N LYS A 368 2.01 12.64 -3.88
CA LYS A 368 0.60 12.67 -4.27
C LYS A 368 -0.13 13.76 -3.50
N ASN A 369 -0.84 14.62 -4.22
CA ASN A 369 -1.55 15.78 -3.69
C ASN A 369 -0.63 16.73 -2.89
N ASN A 370 0.56 17.07 -3.40
CA ASN A 370 1.57 17.92 -2.75
C ASN A 370 2.04 17.39 -1.38
N LYS A 371 2.00 16.08 -1.17
CA LYS A 371 2.49 15.41 0.04
C LYS A 371 3.39 14.25 -0.35
N PHE A 372 4.39 14.00 0.48
CA PHE A 372 5.37 12.94 0.27
C PHE A 372 5.08 11.73 1.15
N GLY A 373 5.39 10.56 0.62
CA GLY A 373 5.44 9.29 1.34
C GLY A 373 6.48 8.37 0.74
N ILE A 374 6.61 7.17 1.30
CA ILE A 374 7.58 6.17 0.85
C ILE A 374 6.83 4.88 0.54
N ILE A 375 7.14 4.31 -0.62
CA ILE A 375 6.63 3.01 -1.04
C ILE A 375 7.78 2.00 -1.15
N ASP A 376 7.44 0.73 -1.04
CA ASP A 376 8.35 -0.35 -1.44
C ASP A 376 8.21 -0.68 -2.94
N ARG A 377 9.05 -1.62 -3.41
CA ARG A 377 9.06 -2.10 -4.81
C ARG A 377 7.76 -2.74 -5.29
N ALA A 378 6.83 -3.07 -4.38
CA ALA A 378 5.50 -3.57 -4.73
C ALA A 378 4.42 -2.46 -4.70
N GLY A 379 4.81 -1.22 -4.45
CA GLY A 379 3.91 -0.08 -4.29
C GLY A 379 3.19 -0.04 -2.94
N LYS A 380 3.58 -0.89 -1.97
CA LYS A 380 3.03 -0.80 -0.62
C LYS A 380 3.59 0.44 0.05
N VAL A 381 2.68 1.30 0.53
CA VAL A 381 3.02 2.47 1.33
C VAL A 381 3.66 2.02 2.64
N LEU A 382 4.94 2.34 2.81
CA LEU A 382 5.71 2.15 4.03
C LEU A 382 5.57 3.36 4.96
N PHE A 383 5.57 4.55 4.37
CA PHE A 383 5.32 5.82 5.04
C PHE A 383 4.14 6.49 4.36
N GLU A 384 3.08 6.76 5.14
CA GLU A 384 1.90 7.43 4.63
C GLU A 384 2.25 8.72 3.89
N ILE A 385 1.55 8.95 2.76
CA ILE A 385 1.74 10.13 1.94
C ILE A 385 1.08 11.33 2.62
N ARG A 386 1.79 11.92 3.59
CA ARG A 386 1.27 12.99 4.46
C ARG A 386 2.31 14.04 4.84
N PHE A 387 3.57 13.85 4.46
CA PHE A 387 4.66 14.75 4.81
C PHE A 387 4.70 15.95 3.86
N GLU A 388 5.01 17.13 4.39
CA GLU A 388 5.22 18.36 3.61
C GLU A 388 6.59 18.38 2.93
N ASP A 389 7.55 17.74 3.57
CA ASP A 389 8.91 17.54 3.07
C ASP A 389 9.46 16.23 3.68
N ILE A 390 10.35 15.57 2.96
CA ILE A 390 11.02 14.36 3.43
C ILE A 390 12.46 14.32 2.90
N GLY A 391 13.38 13.97 3.79
CA GLY A 391 14.78 13.81 3.44
C GLY A 391 15.08 12.50 2.72
N GLN A 392 16.37 12.18 2.62
CA GLN A 392 16.86 10.87 2.20
C GLN A 392 17.25 10.03 3.42
N PHE A 393 17.28 8.70 3.26
CA PHE A 393 17.83 7.84 4.30
C PHE A 393 19.35 8.07 4.44
N SER A 394 19.81 8.23 5.66
CA SER A 394 21.24 8.24 6.02
C SER A 394 21.42 7.61 7.39
N GLU A 395 22.41 6.72 7.51
CA GLU A 395 22.69 5.95 8.74
C GLU A 395 21.43 5.26 9.34
N GLY A 396 20.49 4.86 8.47
CA GLY A 396 19.25 4.17 8.85
C GLY A 396 18.10 5.07 9.34
N LEU A 397 18.26 6.40 9.30
CA LEU A 397 17.25 7.38 9.66
C LEU A 397 16.89 8.30 8.48
N ILE A 398 15.68 8.84 8.50
CA ILE A 398 15.17 9.84 7.57
C ILE A 398 14.45 10.93 8.35
N TYR A 399 14.56 12.19 7.94
CA TYR A 399 13.76 13.27 8.50
C TYR A 399 12.49 13.48 7.67
N GLY A 400 11.39 13.86 8.32
CA GLY A 400 10.14 14.19 7.66
C GLY A 400 9.46 15.37 8.34
N LYS A 401 8.91 16.28 7.54
CA LYS A 401 8.19 17.46 8.00
C LYS A 401 6.69 17.18 8.07
N LYS A 402 6.12 17.37 9.26
CA LYS A 402 4.69 17.26 9.51
C LYS A 402 4.28 18.34 10.49
N ASP A 403 3.13 18.98 10.25
CA ASP A 403 2.61 20.04 11.11
C ASP A 403 3.65 21.16 11.35
N SER A 404 4.35 21.56 10.27
CA SER A 404 5.44 22.56 10.25
C SER A 404 6.76 22.19 10.96
N LEU A 405 6.86 21.04 11.62
CA LEU A 405 8.06 20.62 12.34
C LEU A 405 8.66 19.34 11.76
N TYR A 406 9.97 19.19 11.91
CA TYR A 406 10.70 17.98 11.53
C TYR A 406 10.84 17.01 12.69
N ALA A 407 10.71 15.73 12.35
CA ALA A 407 10.97 14.55 13.16
C ALA A 407 11.92 13.60 12.41
N TYR A 408 12.47 12.62 13.11
CA TYR A 408 13.23 11.53 12.48
C TYR A 408 12.53 10.19 12.66
N TYR A 409 12.56 9.39 11.60
CA TYR A 409 11.96 8.07 11.52
C TYR A 409 13.00 7.04 11.09
N ASP A 410 12.84 5.80 11.49
CA ASP A 410 13.66 4.70 11.01
C ASP A 410 13.13 4.10 9.71
N LYS A 411 13.87 3.14 9.15
CA LYS A 411 13.47 2.41 7.95
C LYS A 411 12.12 1.66 8.07
N TYR A 412 11.54 1.49 9.24
CA TYR A 412 10.23 0.85 9.40
C TYR A 412 9.08 1.86 9.54
N GLY A 413 9.36 3.16 9.42
CA GLY A 413 8.37 4.21 9.67
C GLY A 413 8.16 4.51 11.14
N MET A 414 8.96 3.92 12.04
CA MET A 414 8.86 4.21 13.46
C MET A 414 9.56 5.54 13.74
N GLN A 415 8.83 6.46 14.36
CA GLN A 415 9.37 7.72 14.85
C GLN A 415 10.43 7.45 15.93
N ARG A 416 11.66 7.92 15.69
CA ARG A 416 12.80 7.79 16.61
C ARG A 416 13.06 9.09 17.36
N ILE A 417 12.87 10.22 16.69
CA ILE A 417 12.97 11.54 17.31
C ILE A 417 11.69 12.30 16.96
N PRO A 418 10.90 12.75 17.95
CA PRO A 418 9.62 13.40 17.69
C PRO A 418 9.75 14.79 17.08
N GLU A 419 8.64 15.28 16.55
CA GLU A 419 8.49 16.59 15.92
C GLU A 419 8.88 17.69 16.91
N GLN A 420 10.02 18.34 16.68
CA GLN A 420 10.51 19.39 17.59
C GLN A 420 11.49 20.39 16.95
N PHE A 421 11.83 20.20 15.67
CA PHE A 421 12.81 21.00 14.95
C PHE A 421 12.13 21.82 13.86
N ASP A 422 12.56 23.06 13.69
CA ASP A 422 12.11 23.92 12.59
C ASP A 422 12.79 23.53 11.28
N ASP A 423 14.00 22.97 11.37
CA ASP A 423 14.75 22.38 10.25
C ASP A 423 15.59 21.17 10.70
N ALA A 424 15.84 20.23 9.79
CA ALA A 424 16.55 18.98 10.06
C ALA A 424 17.38 18.53 8.85
N PHE A 425 18.52 17.90 9.11
CA PHE A 425 19.46 17.45 8.08
C PHE A 425 19.83 15.96 8.28
N SER A 426 20.36 15.33 7.25
CA SER A 426 20.76 13.92 7.32
C SER A 426 21.83 13.66 8.39
N PHE A 427 21.77 12.48 9.01
CA PHE A 427 22.81 12.01 9.91
C PHE A 427 24.11 11.76 9.15
N VAL A 428 25.22 12.25 9.70
CA VAL A 428 26.58 12.03 9.19
C VAL A 428 27.52 11.83 10.38
N ASN A 429 28.23 10.71 10.41
CA ASN A 429 29.12 10.31 11.51
C ASN A 429 28.40 10.26 12.88
N GLY A 430 27.17 9.76 12.90
CA GLY A 430 26.38 9.57 14.13
C GLY A 430 25.77 10.84 14.72
N ILE A 431 25.79 11.97 14.00
CA ILE A 431 25.14 13.22 14.42
C ILE A 431 24.38 13.86 13.26
N ALA A 432 23.32 14.60 13.57
CA ALA A 432 22.58 15.40 12.60
C ALA A 432 22.48 16.86 13.07
N LEU A 433 22.69 17.80 12.14
CA LEU A 433 22.40 19.21 12.38
C LEU A 433 20.89 19.39 12.49
N VAL A 434 20.44 20.18 13.46
CA VAL A 434 19.03 20.52 13.66
C VAL A 434 18.90 21.99 14.02
N GLU A 435 17.76 22.59 13.64
CA GLU A 435 17.42 23.97 13.96
C GLU A 435 16.17 24.04 14.83
N LYS A 436 16.23 24.88 15.86
CA LYS A 436 15.09 25.19 16.74
C LYS A 436 15.15 26.65 17.19
N GLY A 437 14.12 27.42 16.89
CA GLY A 437 14.04 28.86 17.15
C GLY A 437 15.16 29.66 16.48
N ASN A 438 15.49 29.35 15.22
CA ASN A 438 16.64 29.92 14.50
C ASN A 438 18.01 29.68 15.18
N ARG A 439 18.11 28.63 16.00
CA ARG A 439 19.35 28.22 16.65
C ARG A 439 19.70 26.79 16.26
N LYS A 440 20.97 26.58 15.94
CA LYS A 440 21.56 25.33 15.46
C LYS A 440 22.20 24.54 16.58
N GLY A 441 21.99 23.24 16.54
CA GLY A 441 22.57 22.24 17.42
C GLY A 441 22.83 20.93 16.70
N TYR A 442 23.44 19.96 17.38
CA TYR A 442 23.61 18.60 16.86
C TYR A 442 22.87 17.62 17.75
N VAL A 443 22.15 16.69 17.14
CA VAL A 443 21.41 15.61 17.81
C VAL A 443 22.00 14.24 17.42
N GLN A 444 21.91 13.29 18.34
CA GLN A 444 22.29 11.88 18.13
C GLN A 444 21.05 11.04 17.73
N PRO A 445 21.21 9.81 17.20
CA PRO A 445 20.11 9.00 16.65
C PRO A 445 18.92 8.72 17.58
N TYR A 446 19.10 8.87 18.89
CA TYR A 446 18.06 8.68 19.92
C TYR A 446 17.48 9.98 20.47
N GLY A 447 17.75 11.12 19.82
CA GLY A 447 17.21 12.42 20.20
C GLY A 447 18.00 13.16 21.28
N GLU A 448 19.08 12.56 21.80
CA GLU A 448 19.98 13.24 22.72
C GLU A 448 20.74 14.34 22.00
N TYR A 449 20.65 15.57 22.50
CA TYR A 449 21.49 16.65 21.99
C TYR A 449 22.94 16.37 22.31
N LEU A 450 23.74 16.32 21.25
CA LEU A 450 25.17 16.47 21.43
C LEU A 450 25.54 17.92 21.74
N ILE A 451 25.00 18.85 20.96
CA ILE A 451 25.14 20.28 21.15
C ILE A 451 23.74 20.87 21.13
N GLN A 452 23.38 21.57 22.21
CA GLN A 452 22.07 22.21 22.32
C GLN A 452 21.88 23.26 21.21
N PRO A 453 20.66 23.45 20.69
CA PRO A 453 20.36 24.44 19.66
C PRO A 453 20.37 25.85 20.26
N VAL A 454 21.56 26.41 20.44
CA VAL A 454 21.77 27.75 21.04
C VAL A 454 22.62 28.67 20.17
N PHE A 455 23.18 28.16 19.07
CA PHE A 455 24.11 28.88 18.20
C PHE A 455 23.43 29.39 16.94
N GLU A 456 23.82 30.56 16.44
CA GLU A 456 23.31 31.07 15.15
C GLU A 456 23.95 30.33 13.98
N GLU A 457 25.25 30.05 14.08
CA GLU A 457 26.00 29.25 13.14
C GLU A 457 26.86 28.23 13.91
N LEU A 458 26.86 27.00 13.40
CA LEU A 458 27.54 25.87 14.01
C LEU A 458 27.96 24.88 12.91
N SER A 459 29.23 24.51 12.88
CA SER A 459 29.76 23.53 11.93
C SER A 459 30.89 22.70 12.54
N VAL A 460 31.14 21.55 11.93
CA VAL A 460 32.22 20.64 12.36
C VAL A 460 33.57 21.19 11.87
N PHE A 461 34.55 21.33 12.78
CA PHE A 461 35.94 21.64 12.42
C PHE A 461 36.72 20.34 12.18
N ASN A 462 36.55 19.36 13.07
CA ASN A 462 37.03 17.99 13.00
C ASN A 462 36.25 17.12 14.02
N ASP A 463 36.63 15.85 14.19
CA ASP A 463 35.95 14.89 15.08
C ASP A 463 35.81 15.34 16.54
N SER A 464 36.63 16.31 16.99
CA SER A 464 36.67 16.78 18.38
C SER A 464 36.28 18.25 18.59
N LEU A 465 36.23 19.04 17.51
CA LEU A 465 36.11 20.50 17.56
C LEU A 465 35.01 21.01 16.62
N PHE A 466 34.34 22.07 17.05
CA PHE A 466 33.25 22.72 16.32
C PHE A 466 33.53 24.21 16.17
N ILE A 467 33.26 24.76 14.98
CA ILE A 467 33.21 26.19 14.74
C ILE A 467 31.84 26.68 15.17
N PHE A 468 31.79 27.76 15.94
CA PHE A 468 30.53 28.39 16.36
C PHE A 468 30.62 29.91 16.23
N LYS A 469 29.47 30.55 16.05
CA LYS A 469 29.35 32.01 16.01
C LYS A 469 28.72 32.54 17.30
N SER A 470 29.25 33.66 17.79
CA SER A 470 28.76 34.41 18.95
C SER A 470 28.82 35.90 18.65
N GLY A 471 27.65 36.52 18.43
CA GLY A 471 27.58 37.86 17.86
C GLY A 471 28.16 37.87 16.45
N ASP A 472 29.02 38.85 16.15
CA ASP A 472 29.61 38.99 14.82
C ASP A 472 30.85 38.10 14.58
N TYR A 473 31.30 37.36 15.59
CA TYR A 473 32.58 36.67 15.58
C TYR A 473 32.47 35.15 15.75
N TYR A 474 33.45 34.45 15.18
CA TYR A 474 33.59 33.00 15.21
C TYR A 474 34.64 32.56 16.23
N GLY A 475 34.33 31.46 16.92
CA GLY A 475 35.23 30.74 17.80
C GLY A 475 35.26 29.24 17.48
N ILE A 476 36.11 28.51 18.20
CA ILE A 476 36.19 27.04 18.15
C ILE A 476 36.00 26.50 19.55
N MET A 477 35.23 25.43 19.71
CA MET A 477 34.98 24.76 20.99
C MET A 477 35.09 23.24 20.87
N HIS A 478 35.31 22.59 22.01
CA HIS A 478 35.15 21.15 22.14
C HIS A 478 33.68 20.73 22.13
N ARG A 479 33.45 19.44 21.89
CA ARG A 479 32.13 18.76 21.99
C ARG A 479 31.37 19.03 23.30
N ASN A 480 32.07 19.30 24.40
CA ASN A 480 31.46 19.62 25.71
C ASN A 480 31.16 21.13 25.91
N GLY A 481 31.29 21.95 24.88
CA GLY A 481 31.05 23.39 24.93
C GLY A 481 32.23 24.22 25.46
N LYS A 482 33.35 23.60 25.86
CA LYS A 482 34.54 24.35 26.31
C LYS A 482 35.21 25.03 25.12
N THR A 483 35.25 26.37 25.15
CA THR A 483 35.94 27.19 24.16
C THR A 483 37.44 26.87 24.09
N VAL A 484 37.94 26.65 22.88
CA VAL A 484 39.35 26.48 22.53
C VAL A 484 39.91 27.76 21.92
N LEU A 485 39.16 28.34 20.98
CA LEU A 485 39.49 29.62 20.34
C LEU A 485 38.35 30.61 20.60
N THR A 486 38.64 31.68 21.34
CA THR A 486 37.66 32.70 21.74
C THR A 486 37.03 33.38 20.52
N PRO A 487 35.71 33.65 20.51
CA PRO A 487 35.00 34.25 19.38
C PRO A 487 35.39 35.72 19.19
N THR A 488 36.51 35.96 18.50
CA THR A 488 37.03 37.29 18.14
C THR A 488 37.54 37.33 16.69
N TRP A 489 37.20 36.31 15.91
CA TRP A 489 37.64 36.10 14.54
C TRP A 489 36.50 36.42 13.59
N ASP A 490 36.78 37.19 12.56
CA ASP A 490 35.77 37.61 11.58
C ASP A 490 35.27 36.39 10.80
N GLN A 491 36.16 35.43 10.53
CA GLN A 491 35.85 34.16 9.86
C GLN A 491 36.86 33.07 10.25
N ILE A 492 36.40 31.81 10.22
CA ILE A 492 37.22 30.60 10.36
C ILE A 492 36.85 29.64 9.23
N GLY A 493 37.83 29.23 8.43
CA GLY A 493 37.65 28.28 7.33
C GLY A 493 37.70 26.82 7.78
N ALA A 494 37.36 25.92 6.87
CA ALA A 494 37.51 24.49 7.08
C ALA A 494 38.99 24.07 7.22
N LEU A 495 39.22 22.97 7.93
CA LEU A 495 40.54 22.37 8.10
C LEU A 495 40.96 21.62 6.83
N LYS A 496 42.04 22.06 6.17
CA LYS A 496 42.65 21.41 4.99
C LYS A 496 44.16 21.31 5.15
N SER A 497 44.77 20.17 4.81
CA SER A 497 46.22 19.96 4.98
C SER A 497 46.73 20.26 6.42
N ARG A 498 45.92 19.93 7.44
CA ARG A 498 46.16 20.22 8.87
C ARG A 498 46.25 21.71 9.24
N LYS A 499 45.75 22.60 8.38
CA LYS A 499 45.66 24.03 8.66
C LYS A 499 44.29 24.57 8.29
N ALA A 500 43.86 25.62 8.97
CA ALA A 500 42.65 26.35 8.62
C ALA A 500 42.95 27.83 8.54
N ILE A 501 42.26 28.51 7.63
CA ILE A 501 42.36 29.96 7.47
C ILE A 501 41.57 30.62 8.61
N VAL A 502 42.16 31.66 9.21
CA VAL A 502 41.47 32.53 10.17
C VAL A 502 41.58 33.98 9.75
N VAL A 503 40.52 34.76 9.92
CA VAL A 503 40.45 36.17 9.50
C VAL A 503 40.28 37.07 10.70
N LYS A 504 41.07 38.14 10.74
CA LYS A 504 40.95 39.22 11.72
C LYS A 504 41.40 40.54 11.12
N GLY A 505 40.55 41.56 11.17
CA GLY A 505 40.88 42.92 10.75
C GLY A 505 41.23 43.00 9.26
N ASN A 506 40.43 42.35 8.40
CA ASN A 506 40.62 42.30 6.95
C ASN A 506 41.97 41.68 6.51
N LYS A 507 42.54 40.82 7.36
CA LYS A 507 43.74 40.03 7.07
C LYS A 507 43.51 38.59 7.45
N HIS A 508 44.14 37.68 6.73
CA HIS A 508 44.10 36.26 7.04
C HIS A 508 45.44 35.74 7.57
N GLY A 509 45.33 34.71 8.40
CA GLY A 509 46.40 33.91 8.95
C GLY A 509 45.97 32.44 8.98
N TYR A 510 46.67 31.62 9.77
CA TYR A 510 46.44 30.18 9.79
C TYR A 510 46.50 29.62 11.21
N ILE A 511 45.60 28.69 11.53
CA ILE A 511 45.63 27.83 12.71
C ILE A 511 45.89 26.38 12.31
N ASP A 512 46.32 25.54 13.25
CA ASP A 512 46.42 24.08 13.07
C ASP A 512 45.12 23.34 13.44
N ASP A 513 45.15 22.01 13.32
CA ASP A 513 44.05 21.09 13.68
C ASP A 513 43.64 21.14 15.17
N SER A 514 44.50 21.68 16.02
CA SER A 514 44.26 21.91 17.45
C SER A 514 43.83 23.36 17.75
N ALA A 515 43.52 24.13 16.70
CA ALA A 515 43.15 25.54 16.73
C ALA A 515 44.24 26.50 17.28
N ARG A 516 45.52 26.11 17.25
CA ARG A 516 46.64 26.98 17.63
C ARG A 516 47.05 27.85 16.45
N ILE A 517 47.32 29.14 16.70
CA ILE A 517 47.80 30.07 15.67
C ILE A 517 49.19 29.65 15.20
N VAL A 518 49.31 29.29 13.92
CA VAL A 518 50.56 28.94 13.24
C VAL A 518 51.15 30.18 12.56
N LEU A 519 50.30 31.00 11.94
CA LEU A 519 50.68 32.26 11.31
C LEU A 519 49.65 33.32 11.68
N ASN A 520 50.11 34.42 12.29
CA ASN A 520 49.23 35.53 12.64
C ASN A 520 48.58 36.17 11.40
N PRO A 521 47.36 36.71 11.50
CA PRO A 521 46.72 37.47 10.44
C PRO A 521 47.61 38.59 9.90
N THR A 522 48.15 38.40 8.70
CA THR A 522 49.17 39.29 8.10
C THR A 522 48.85 39.58 6.63
N TYR A 523 48.29 38.59 5.94
CA TYR A 523 48.10 38.60 4.49
C TYR A 523 46.77 39.21 4.13
N ASP A 524 46.76 39.99 3.04
CA ASP A 524 45.57 40.67 2.56
C ASP A 524 44.54 39.66 2.04
N LEU A 525 43.26 39.96 2.22
CA LEU A 525 42.19 39.18 1.62
C LEU A 525 42.15 39.41 0.10
N PHE A 526 41.68 38.42 -0.63
CA PHE A 526 41.47 38.48 -2.08
C PHE A 526 40.27 37.61 -2.47
N PRO A 527 39.69 37.77 -3.66
CA PRO A 527 38.54 36.95 -4.08
C PRO A 527 38.81 35.45 -3.91
N ASN A 528 37.85 34.73 -3.33
CA ASN A 528 37.92 33.28 -3.09
C ASN A 528 39.14 32.84 -2.25
N PHE A 529 39.66 33.70 -1.36
CA PHE A 529 40.84 33.36 -0.54
C PHE A 529 40.62 32.14 0.38
N MET A 530 39.39 31.89 0.84
CA MET A 530 39.09 30.73 1.69
C MET A 530 39.36 29.38 1.01
N GLU A 531 39.36 29.36 -0.33
CA GLU A 531 39.73 28.20 -1.14
C GLU A 531 41.16 28.32 -1.65
N ASN A 532 41.52 29.48 -2.20
CA ASN A 532 42.75 29.69 -2.96
C ASN A 532 43.99 30.07 -2.13
N ALA A 533 43.82 30.43 -0.85
CA ALA A 533 44.92 30.63 0.09
C ALA A 533 45.21 29.39 0.95
N GLN A 534 44.46 28.30 0.77
CA GLN A 534 44.70 27.06 1.50
C GLN A 534 46.11 26.52 1.23
N PHE A 535 46.65 25.77 2.19
CA PHE A 535 47.93 25.10 2.01
C PHE A 535 47.78 23.92 1.05
N GLU A 536 48.54 23.97 -0.05
CA GLU A 536 48.75 22.85 -0.96
C GLU A 536 50.09 22.19 -0.62
N GLY A 537 50.01 21.12 0.17
CA GLY A 537 51.18 20.53 0.82
C GLY A 537 51.83 21.51 1.81
N ASN A 538 53.07 21.91 1.55
CA ASN A 538 53.85 22.79 2.43
C ASN A 538 53.78 24.28 2.06
N TYR A 539 53.05 24.63 1.01
CA TYR A 539 53.07 25.97 0.44
C TYR A 539 51.68 26.58 0.36
N ALA A 540 51.59 27.90 0.50
CA ALA A 540 50.34 28.65 0.36
C ALA A 540 50.56 29.88 -0.51
N LYS A 541 49.59 30.15 -1.40
CA LYS A 541 49.52 31.41 -2.13
C LYS A 541 48.95 32.47 -1.20
N VAL A 542 49.64 33.59 -1.07
CA VAL A 542 49.21 34.71 -0.24
C VAL A 542 49.32 36.02 -0.99
N LYS A 543 48.47 36.98 -0.62
CA LYS A 543 48.52 38.36 -1.08
C LYS A 543 49.11 39.24 0.02
N PHE A 544 50.11 40.05 -0.32
CA PHE A 544 50.76 40.96 0.61
C PHE A 544 51.10 42.27 -0.10
N LYS A 545 50.59 43.38 0.43
CA LYS A 545 50.73 44.73 -0.15
C LYS A 545 50.31 44.76 -1.62
N ASP A 546 49.13 44.20 -1.88
CA ASP A 546 48.54 44.10 -3.23
C ASP A 546 49.27 43.25 -4.27
N LYS A 547 50.24 42.44 -3.84
CA LYS A 547 50.96 41.52 -4.72
C LYS A 547 50.87 40.08 -4.22
N PHE A 548 50.80 39.14 -5.15
CA PHE A 548 50.79 37.71 -4.85
C PHE A 548 52.20 37.13 -4.79
N GLY A 549 52.39 36.21 -3.85
CA GLY A 549 53.57 35.37 -3.70
C GLY A 549 53.22 34.03 -3.06
N VAL A 550 54.24 33.23 -2.77
CA VAL A 550 54.10 31.90 -2.16
C VAL A 550 54.96 31.85 -0.92
N ILE A 551 54.38 31.35 0.17
CA ILE A 551 55.07 31.10 1.45
C ILE A 551 55.11 29.61 1.76
N ASP A 552 56.05 29.20 2.60
CA ASP A 552 56.03 27.89 3.24
C ASP A 552 55.19 27.88 4.54
N ALA A 553 55.12 26.71 5.19
CA ALA A 553 54.39 26.50 6.45
C ALA A 553 54.83 27.38 7.62
N LYS A 554 56.04 27.95 7.56
CA LYS A 554 56.60 28.86 8.58
C LYS A 554 56.49 30.34 8.17
N GLY A 555 55.86 30.63 7.02
CA GLY A 555 55.72 31.98 6.49
C GLY A 555 56.95 32.49 5.73
N LYS A 556 57.93 31.63 5.42
CA LYS A 556 59.09 32.02 4.61
C LYS A 556 58.68 32.13 3.15
N TRP A 557 59.06 33.22 2.50
CA TRP A 557 58.83 33.43 1.06
C TRP A 557 59.60 32.41 0.22
N ILE A 558 58.85 31.65 -0.58
CA ILE A 558 59.36 30.79 -1.66
C ILE A 558 59.33 31.57 -2.98
N ILE A 559 58.22 32.27 -3.22
CA ILE A 559 58.11 33.27 -4.29
C ILE A 559 57.76 34.61 -3.64
N PRO A 560 58.62 35.64 -3.74
CA PRO A 560 58.33 36.96 -3.19
C PRO A 560 57.02 37.55 -3.74
N ALA A 561 56.27 38.26 -2.90
CA ALA A 561 55.04 38.96 -3.29
C ALA A 561 55.32 40.10 -4.29
N THR A 562 55.36 39.77 -5.57
CA THR A 562 55.74 40.70 -6.66
C THR A 562 54.77 40.67 -7.85
N TYR A 563 53.95 39.64 -7.98
CA TYR A 563 53.04 39.45 -9.11
C TYR A 563 51.68 40.11 -8.88
N SER A 564 51.09 40.70 -9.92
CA SER A 564 49.71 41.22 -9.87
C SER A 564 48.67 40.10 -9.90
N GLY A 565 49.01 38.96 -10.50
CA GLY A 565 48.18 37.76 -10.54
C GLY A 565 49.06 36.52 -10.46
N LEU A 566 48.61 35.54 -9.66
CA LEU A 566 49.29 34.26 -9.49
C LEU A 566 48.24 33.14 -9.36
N GLY A 567 48.40 32.10 -10.17
CA GLY A 567 47.61 30.88 -10.15
C GLY A 567 47.85 30.05 -8.89
N ASN A 568 47.22 28.89 -8.79
CA ASN A 568 47.30 28.04 -7.61
C ASN A 568 48.69 27.39 -7.51
N VAL A 569 49.13 27.19 -6.27
CA VAL A 569 50.44 26.62 -5.96
C VAL A 569 50.58 25.24 -6.61
N SER A 570 51.60 25.07 -7.44
CA SER A 570 51.92 23.83 -8.13
C SER A 570 53.37 23.87 -8.64
N THR A 571 53.82 22.83 -9.34
CA THR A 571 55.15 22.82 -9.99
C THR A 571 55.27 23.86 -11.11
N LEU A 572 54.15 24.25 -11.73
CA LEU A 572 54.09 25.21 -12.83
C LEU A 572 52.88 26.14 -12.65
N MET A 573 53.12 27.34 -12.14
CA MET A 573 52.10 28.29 -11.74
C MET A 573 51.88 29.37 -12.79
N ALA A 574 50.62 29.63 -13.13
CA ALA A 574 50.26 30.77 -13.95
C ALA A 574 50.66 32.07 -13.25
N PHE A 575 51.28 33.01 -13.95
CA PHE A 575 51.63 34.33 -13.40
C PHE A 575 51.31 35.42 -14.40
N GLN A 576 50.99 36.61 -13.87
CA GLN A 576 50.68 37.77 -14.68
C GLN A 576 51.85 38.76 -14.68
N LYS A 577 52.26 39.19 -15.88
CA LYS A 577 53.22 40.27 -16.10
C LYS A 577 52.62 41.28 -17.08
N GLY A 578 52.32 42.48 -16.57
CA GLY A 578 51.51 43.44 -17.31
C GLY A 578 50.08 42.90 -17.49
N ALA A 579 49.56 42.94 -18.72
CA ALA A 579 48.23 42.43 -19.06
C ALA A 579 48.23 40.96 -19.52
N LYS A 580 49.39 40.29 -19.59
CA LYS A 580 49.52 38.95 -20.15
C LYS A 580 49.91 37.91 -19.10
N TRP A 581 49.39 36.70 -19.26
CA TRP A 581 49.65 35.54 -18.43
C TRP A 581 50.62 34.58 -19.09
N GLY A 582 51.54 34.04 -18.29
CA GLY A 582 52.47 32.98 -18.63
C GLY A 582 52.61 32.01 -17.46
N TYR A 583 53.67 31.20 -17.43
CA TYR A 583 53.90 30.25 -16.34
C TYR A 583 55.33 30.32 -15.78
N ILE A 584 55.45 30.21 -14.46
CA ILE A 584 56.70 30.11 -13.69
C ILE A 584 56.75 28.82 -12.89
N ASP A 585 57.94 28.34 -12.57
CA ASP A 585 58.12 27.26 -11.60
C ASP A 585 58.22 27.78 -10.14
N LEU A 586 58.33 26.86 -9.18
CA LEU A 586 58.53 27.18 -7.75
C LEU A 586 59.86 27.88 -7.43
N THR A 587 60.82 27.89 -8.37
CA THR A 587 62.07 28.65 -8.25
C THR A 587 61.94 30.07 -8.78
N ASN A 588 60.72 30.48 -9.15
CA ASN A 588 60.39 31.78 -9.73
C ASN A 588 60.95 31.99 -11.15
N LYS A 589 61.27 30.92 -11.88
CA LYS A 589 61.78 30.98 -13.26
C LYS A 589 60.63 30.86 -14.25
N VAL A 590 60.63 31.73 -15.27
CA VAL A 590 59.63 31.71 -16.36
C VAL A 590 59.86 30.48 -17.25
N VAL A 591 58.85 29.63 -17.37
CA VAL A 591 58.84 28.41 -18.20
C VAL A 591 58.06 28.66 -19.50
N ILE A 592 56.90 29.30 -19.42
CA ILE A 592 56.09 29.70 -20.58
C ILE A 592 55.95 31.23 -20.56
N LYS A 593 56.32 31.88 -21.67
CA LYS A 593 56.32 33.35 -21.77
C LYS A 593 54.90 33.90 -21.59
N PRO A 594 54.74 35.10 -20.98
CA PRO A 594 53.43 35.69 -20.79
C PRO A 594 52.87 36.25 -22.10
N ILE A 595 52.04 35.46 -22.78
CA ILE A 595 51.45 35.80 -24.09
C ILE A 595 49.92 35.71 -24.11
N TYR A 596 49.30 35.06 -23.11
CA TYR A 596 47.86 34.83 -23.06
C TYR A 596 47.13 35.97 -22.36
N GLU A 597 45.87 36.23 -22.70
CA GLU A 597 45.04 37.22 -21.98
C GLU A 597 44.59 36.69 -20.62
N PHE A 598 44.41 35.38 -20.52
CA PHE A 598 44.21 34.64 -19.28
C PHE A 598 44.85 33.25 -19.38
N ALA A 599 45.33 32.73 -18.26
CA ALA A 599 45.87 31.38 -18.18
C ALA A 599 45.48 30.73 -16.84
N SER A 600 44.86 29.56 -16.89
CA SER A 600 44.50 28.77 -15.70
C SER A 600 45.73 28.06 -15.13
N SER A 601 45.61 27.52 -13.92
CA SER A 601 46.60 26.58 -13.38
C SER A 601 46.65 25.30 -14.22
N PHE A 602 47.79 24.59 -14.19
CA PHE A 602 47.89 23.26 -14.79
C PHE A 602 47.22 22.21 -13.91
N GLU A 603 46.31 21.43 -14.49
CA GLU A 603 45.57 20.39 -13.81
C GLU A 603 45.64 19.07 -14.59
N LYS A 604 46.20 18.03 -13.96
CA LYS A 604 46.48 16.71 -14.57
C LYS A 604 47.10 16.83 -15.98
N GLY A 605 48.10 17.70 -16.12
CA GLY A 605 48.92 17.82 -17.33
C GLY A 605 48.42 18.80 -18.40
N VAL A 606 47.33 19.55 -18.20
CA VAL A 606 46.85 20.54 -19.18
C VAL A 606 46.47 21.85 -18.51
N ALA A 607 46.47 22.95 -19.25
CA ALA A 607 45.95 24.24 -18.80
C ALA A 607 45.07 24.90 -19.87
N TYR A 608 44.06 25.64 -19.41
CA TYR A 608 43.20 26.45 -20.25
C TYR A 608 43.80 27.84 -20.41
N VAL A 609 43.82 28.32 -21.64
CA VAL A 609 44.31 29.66 -21.98
C VAL A 609 43.29 30.39 -22.83
N GLU A 610 43.23 31.71 -22.68
CA GLU A 610 42.28 32.56 -23.38
C GLU A 610 42.99 33.60 -24.23
N ASN A 611 42.46 33.81 -25.44
CA ASN A 611 42.79 34.94 -26.29
C ASN A 611 41.51 35.41 -26.99
N LYS A 612 41.24 36.72 -27.00
CA LYS A 612 40.06 37.32 -27.64
C LYS A 612 38.77 36.61 -27.23
N THR A 613 38.60 36.33 -25.93
CA THR A 613 37.42 35.63 -25.35
C THR A 613 37.25 34.15 -25.72
N LEU A 614 38.16 33.57 -26.51
CA LEU A 614 38.10 32.16 -26.90
C LEU A 614 39.13 31.33 -26.11
N LEU A 615 38.67 30.18 -25.64
CA LEU A 615 39.45 29.21 -24.87
C LEU A 615 40.16 28.22 -25.78
N GLY A 616 41.37 27.85 -25.37
CA GLY A 616 42.15 26.73 -25.88
C GLY A 616 42.79 25.95 -24.74
N VAL A 617 43.44 24.84 -25.08
CA VAL A 617 44.11 23.95 -24.13
C VAL A 617 45.56 23.77 -24.56
N ILE A 618 46.48 23.89 -23.61
CA ILE A 618 47.91 23.65 -23.80
C ILE A 618 48.45 22.58 -22.85
N ASN A 619 49.56 21.95 -23.25
CA ASN A 619 50.35 21.07 -22.37
C ASN A 619 51.43 21.86 -21.59
N PRO A 620 52.19 21.24 -20.66
CA PRO A 620 53.17 21.94 -19.82
C PRO A 620 54.39 22.47 -20.58
N LYS A 621 54.56 22.09 -21.85
CA LYS A 621 55.57 22.67 -22.76
C LYS A 621 55.04 23.90 -23.49
N GLY A 622 53.75 24.22 -23.38
CA GLY A 622 53.07 25.29 -24.11
C GLY A 622 52.60 24.89 -25.51
N GLU A 623 52.57 23.60 -25.84
CA GLU A 623 52.05 23.10 -27.13
C GLU A 623 50.51 23.02 -27.09
N TRP A 624 49.87 23.38 -28.20
CA TRP A 624 48.41 23.36 -28.32
C TRP A 624 47.85 21.93 -28.40
N LEU A 625 46.88 21.64 -27.53
CA LEU A 625 46.04 20.44 -27.57
C LEU A 625 44.67 20.77 -28.18
N LEU A 626 44.16 21.97 -27.90
CA LEU A 626 43.02 22.59 -28.58
C LEU A 626 43.35 24.07 -28.83
N PRO A 627 43.17 24.60 -30.04
CA PRO A 627 43.42 26.02 -30.31
C PRO A 627 42.40 26.93 -29.59
N THR A 628 42.70 28.23 -29.49
CA THR A 628 41.76 29.25 -28.93
C THR A 628 40.62 29.54 -29.89
N GLU A 629 39.67 28.62 -30.00
CA GLU A 629 38.52 28.68 -30.91
C GLU A 629 37.17 28.40 -30.24
N TYR A 630 37.16 28.15 -28.93
CA TYR A 630 36.00 27.61 -28.22
C TYR A 630 35.44 28.59 -27.20
N GLU A 631 34.12 28.63 -27.08
CA GLU A 631 33.41 29.48 -26.13
C GLU A 631 33.54 28.93 -24.71
N GLN A 632 33.51 27.60 -24.57
CA GLN A 632 33.64 26.92 -23.28
C GLN A 632 34.37 25.59 -23.45
N ILE A 633 35.26 25.27 -22.52
CA ILE A 633 35.87 23.94 -22.40
C ILE A 633 35.77 23.50 -20.94
N THR A 634 35.18 22.34 -20.71
CA THR A 634 34.99 21.76 -19.38
C THR A 634 35.49 20.33 -19.38
N ARG A 635 36.43 20.02 -18.48
CA ARG A 635 36.88 18.64 -18.29
C ARG A 635 35.82 17.86 -17.52
N LEU A 636 35.52 16.68 -18.02
CA LEU A 636 34.64 15.70 -17.41
C LEU A 636 35.47 14.62 -16.70
N GLU A 637 34.77 13.76 -15.97
CA GLU A 637 35.35 12.53 -15.43
C GLU A 637 35.96 11.66 -16.55
N ASN A 638 36.85 10.74 -16.19
CA ASN A 638 37.60 9.89 -17.13
C ASN A 638 38.47 10.67 -18.15
N ASN A 639 38.74 11.96 -17.90
CA ASN A 639 39.52 12.87 -18.75
C ASN A 639 38.91 13.14 -20.13
N TYR A 640 37.59 13.01 -20.28
CA TYR A 640 36.90 13.54 -21.45
C TYR A 640 36.70 15.05 -21.32
N TYR A 641 36.38 15.72 -22.43
CA TYR A 641 36.19 17.16 -22.45
C TYR A 641 34.86 17.50 -23.12
N LEU A 642 34.06 18.32 -22.45
CA LEU A 642 32.89 18.97 -23.00
C LEU A 642 33.33 20.31 -23.60
N VAL A 643 33.05 20.50 -24.88
CA VAL A 643 33.48 21.68 -25.63
C VAL A 643 32.26 22.34 -26.26
N ALA A 644 32.08 23.64 -26.01
CA ALA A 644 31.04 24.46 -26.63
C ALA A 644 31.60 25.30 -27.78
N LYS A 645 30.92 25.27 -28.91
CA LYS A 645 31.20 26.11 -30.08
C LYS A 645 29.89 26.40 -30.80
N GLU A 646 29.60 27.67 -31.05
CA GLU A 646 28.40 28.14 -31.74
C GLU A 646 27.11 27.59 -31.09
N GLY A 647 27.07 27.57 -29.75
CA GLY A 647 25.92 27.08 -28.97
C GLY A 647 25.74 25.56 -28.90
N ASN A 648 26.62 24.77 -29.53
CA ASN A 648 26.53 23.30 -29.54
C ASN A 648 27.57 22.65 -28.63
N LEU A 649 27.15 21.62 -27.89
CA LEU A 649 28.06 20.81 -27.08
C LEU A 649 28.66 19.65 -27.86
N SER A 650 29.95 19.44 -27.70
CA SER A 650 30.69 18.31 -28.26
C SER A 650 31.51 17.61 -27.18
N LEU A 651 31.52 16.27 -27.22
CA LEU A 651 32.37 15.46 -26.37
C LEU A 651 33.69 15.20 -27.10
N PHE A 652 34.81 15.35 -26.40
CA PHE A 652 36.15 15.07 -26.87
C PHE A 652 36.80 14.01 -25.98
N SER A 653 37.55 13.10 -26.59
CA SER A 653 38.27 12.02 -25.92
C SER A 653 39.44 12.58 -25.07
N PRO A 654 40.06 11.77 -24.19
CA PRO A 654 41.29 12.15 -23.48
C PRO A 654 42.46 12.51 -24.37
N LYS A 655 42.40 12.14 -25.66
CA LYS A 655 43.38 12.50 -26.70
C LYS A 655 42.97 13.74 -27.50
N PHE A 656 41.91 14.44 -27.09
CA PHE A 656 41.35 15.60 -27.76
C PHE A 656 40.79 15.30 -29.17
N GLU A 657 40.23 14.10 -29.36
CA GLU A 657 39.52 13.72 -30.59
C GLU A 657 38.00 13.90 -30.39
N LYS A 658 37.30 14.53 -31.33
CA LYS A 658 35.85 14.75 -31.23
C LYS A 658 35.09 13.42 -31.38
N VAL A 659 34.20 13.14 -30.42
CA VAL A 659 33.40 11.91 -30.30
C VAL A 659 31.97 12.10 -30.84
N THR A 660 31.40 13.28 -30.67
CA THR A 660 30.00 13.56 -31.03
C THR A 660 29.77 13.67 -32.54
N ILE A 661 28.66 13.11 -33.01
CA ILE A 661 28.22 13.17 -34.42
C ILE A 661 27.17 14.24 -34.71
N ASN A 662 26.43 14.71 -33.70
CA ASN A 662 25.35 15.69 -33.81
C ASN A 662 25.62 16.91 -32.93
N ALA A 663 24.81 17.95 -33.14
CA ALA A 663 24.59 19.02 -32.18
C ALA A 663 23.77 18.49 -30.98
N TYR A 664 24.38 18.53 -29.80
CA TYR A 664 23.71 18.19 -28.54
C TYR A 664 23.60 19.43 -27.66
N GLU A 665 22.49 19.53 -26.94
CA GLU A 665 22.24 20.59 -25.95
C GLU A 665 22.64 20.13 -24.54
N GLN A 666 22.70 18.81 -24.31
CA GLN A 666 23.09 18.23 -23.04
C GLN A 666 23.99 17.01 -23.24
N ILE A 667 25.10 16.98 -22.50
CA ILE A 667 25.98 15.82 -22.39
C ILE A 667 26.33 15.64 -20.91
N ARG A 668 26.03 14.47 -20.35
CA ARG A 668 26.30 14.16 -18.93
C ARG A 668 26.61 12.69 -18.73
N LEU A 669 27.39 12.37 -17.72
CA LEU A 669 27.64 11.00 -17.31
C LEU A 669 26.39 10.46 -16.57
N VAL A 670 25.93 9.25 -16.90
CA VAL A 670 24.76 8.62 -16.26
C VAL A 670 25.12 7.36 -15.46
N ASP A 671 26.26 6.75 -15.76
CA ASP A 671 26.95 5.75 -14.93
C ASP A 671 28.47 5.84 -15.17
N ALA A 672 29.27 5.04 -14.45
CA ALA A 672 30.74 5.08 -14.53
C ALA A 672 31.32 4.89 -15.95
N THR A 673 30.53 4.36 -16.89
CA THR A 673 30.93 3.95 -18.23
C THR A 673 30.10 4.57 -19.36
N LEU A 674 29.06 5.36 -19.07
CA LEU A 674 28.10 5.77 -20.09
C LEU A 674 27.79 7.27 -20.02
N PHE A 675 28.05 7.96 -21.12
CA PHE A 675 27.58 9.33 -21.34
C PHE A 675 26.20 9.32 -22.02
N LEU A 676 25.25 10.08 -21.50
CA LEU A 676 24.02 10.44 -22.19
C LEU A 676 24.26 11.72 -22.98
N LEU A 677 23.83 11.73 -24.24
CA LEU A 677 23.89 12.86 -25.15
C LEU A 677 22.49 13.14 -25.68
N SER A 678 21.95 14.33 -25.46
CA SER A 678 20.58 14.63 -25.83
C SER A 678 20.39 16.03 -26.39
N ASN A 679 19.33 16.15 -27.18
CA ASN A 679 18.70 17.39 -27.60
C ASN A 679 17.16 17.17 -27.55
N PRO A 680 16.32 18.15 -27.93
CA PRO A 680 14.88 17.99 -27.84
C PRO A 680 14.30 16.80 -28.64
N GLN A 681 15.01 16.33 -29.68
CA GLN A 681 14.54 15.28 -30.59
C GLN A 681 15.08 13.88 -30.27
N VAL A 682 16.33 13.79 -29.81
CA VAL A 682 17.01 12.49 -29.64
C VAL A 682 17.71 12.36 -28.29
N VAL A 683 17.83 11.10 -27.86
CA VAL A 683 18.67 10.67 -26.74
C VAL A 683 19.57 9.56 -27.24
N HIS A 684 20.87 9.80 -27.21
CA HIS A 684 21.94 8.88 -27.60
C HIS A 684 22.87 8.63 -26.42
N TYR A 685 23.74 7.65 -26.58
CA TYR A 685 24.73 7.30 -25.56
C TYR A 685 26.12 7.12 -26.15
N TYR A 686 27.14 7.35 -25.35
CA TYR A 686 28.52 6.99 -25.68
C TYR A 686 29.08 6.09 -24.57
N ASP A 687 29.36 4.85 -24.95
CA ASP A 687 29.93 3.82 -24.09
C ASP A 687 31.45 3.99 -24.03
N LEU A 688 31.96 4.24 -22.83
CA LEU A 688 33.38 4.48 -22.57
C LEU A 688 34.23 3.22 -22.63
N LYS A 689 33.65 2.06 -22.33
CA LYS A 689 34.34 0.77 -22.34
C LYS A 689 34.55 0.30 -23.77
N GLU A 690 33.49 0.37 -24.57
CA GLU A 690 33.52 -0.01 -25.98
C GLU A 690 34.01 1.13 -26.89
N GLN A 691 34.16 2.34 -26.35
CA GLN A 691 34.53 3.57 -27.06
C GLN A 691 33.66 3.81 -28.29
N LYS A 692 32.34 3.63 -28.12
CA LYS A 692 31.39 3.59 -29.23
C LYS A 692 30.11 4.37 -28.90
N LEU A 693 29.58 5.04 -29.92
CA LEU A 693 28.26 5.67 -29.87
C LEU A 693 27.16 4.62 -30.02
N VAL A 694 26.15 4.69 -29.14
CA VAL A 694 24.93 3.88 -29.16
C VAL A 694 23.76 4.79 -29.54
N VAL A 695 23.14 4.48 -30.68
CA VAL A 695 22.00 5.20 -31.24
C VAL A 695 20.89 4.21 -31.57
N PRO A 696 19.61 4.61 -31.51
CA PRO A 696 18.51 3.69 -31.80
C PRO A 696 18.49 3.28 -33.28
N ASN A 697 18.41 1.97 -33.53
CA ASN A 697 18.24 1.34 -34.84
C ASN A 697 16.76 1.41 -35.25
N LEU A 698 16.31 2.60 -35.60
CA LEU A 698 14.94 2.82 -36.05
C LEU A 698 14.79 2.28 -37.48
N LYS A 699 13.88 1.32 -37.69
CA LYS A 699 13.49 0.91 -39.05
C LYS A 699 12.81 2.10 -39.72
N SER A 700 13.31 2.51 -40.89
CA SER A 700 12.65 3.55 -41.69
C SER A 700 11.26 3.07 -42.13
N GLU A 701 10.23 3.88 -41.89
CA GLU A 701 8.85 3.61 -42.36
C GLU A 701 8.71 3.56 -43.90
N SER A 702 9.80 3.70 -44.67
CA SER A 702 9.81 3.66 -46.13
C SER A 702 9.83 2.25 -46.74
N ASP A 703 10.08 1.18 -45.97
CA ASP A 703 10.22 -0.19 -46.53
C ASP A 703 8.93 -1.02 -46.57
N GLY A 704 7.79 -0.45 -46.14
CA GLY A 704 6.48 -1.12 -46.14
C GLY A 704 5.56 -0.80 -47.32
N LYS A 705 6.01 0.02 -48.29
CA LYS A 705 5.26 0.34 -49.50
C LYS A 705 6.17 0.20 -50.73
N ARG A 706 6.42 -1.03 -51.16
CA ARG A 706 6.83 -1.35 -52.52
C ARG A 706 6.12 -2.59 -53.01
#